data_AF-A0A2T2UEB2-F1
#
_entry.id   AF-A0A2T2UEB2-F1
#
_cell.length_a   1.000
_cell.length_b   1.000
_cell.length_c   1.000
_cell.angle_alpha   90.00
_cell.angle_beta   90.00
_cell.angle_gamma   90.00
#
_symmetry.space_group_name_H-M   'P 1'
#
loop_
_entity.id
_entity.type
_entity.pdbx_description
1 polymer ?
#
loop_
_entity_poly.entity_id
_entity_poly.type
_entity_poly.pdbx_seq_one_letter_code
_entity_poly.pdbx_strand_id
1 'polypeptide(L)'
;MPPEKAPPKRKREEAGAETDGDSPAAGLKGLQKGQEEERRGLLARSKLLQSMLTSNRPLGVRNMLWAMAAVLAVIAGLLAATGRIGAVTQSIADSFRSTPSEAPQEERSLDEVAGDSEDEPFTFANLAGHPDNTLQPYFSGSLAGQSDDKSRVDLIQQFRQLTDRYIKRFAVDDNFTLRVSTGGEPDTLLEVFTFEEERQKYIEAGRPQGYNWNRINALRRQKTRELVDKWVARGVPEGPMRVKWGMATKTKEARRRDNPFIEYEIRLARFFGKSLLMTEIGTKETFNQDDLVSPVDAKSRYQLMPSLLSAYGIHRYRLSTSAGNSILVAEEQHPLITMEPAFKHATASINAMGHEIPGISAYHTGVNNIYNEIIVKFLKNAQEYVSPSITTADAYIWGVTEGFPIVSRNSSFGDFSRTYVVGAYGALKAMEEATIDTSQTILADRMALASGKRITLDHVLTTLAENGGGDLPWKAPDSLSLYTRFARLNKHFHLPAGPDGSSDSLVVGVPERGNVELSATAQGETVRFFLPPGARRILNNNGHADLIDESSVFQFNHDTYADPGEGMKTKYDHQYDRLIDEIRRFGFTEENKQQLADLAQTFEQLAASEPTHYRKTMADVIAKHQRFWSYPGWSNVSQTVQTVLGRAPAETQQPEPLDDQPIQTPENIETGASTGR
;
A
#
# COMPACT_ATOMS: atom_id res chain seq x y z
N MET A 1 -9.40 -26.88 66.37
CA MET A 1 -8.50 -28.00 66.72
C MET A 1 -8.68 -29.10 65.67
N PRO A 2 -7.60 -29.83 65.37
CA PRO A 2 -7.23 -30.45 64.08
C PRO A 2 -7.81 -31.89 63.98
N PRO A 3 -7.43 -32.83 63.07
CA PRO A 3 -6.20 -32.97 62.27
C PRO A 3 -6.48 -33.44 60.81
N GLU A 4 -5.53 -33.76 59.92
CA GLU A 4 -4.22 -34.37 60.12
C GLU A 4 -3.34 -34.27 58.86
N LYS A 5 -2.03 -34.21 59.11
CA LYS A 5 -0.95 -34.14 58.13
C LYS A 5 -0.69 -35.51 57.47
N ALA A 6 -0.11 -35.45 56.28
CA ALA A 6 0.52 -36.53 55.50
C ALA A 6 1.45 -37.43 56.35
N PRO A 7 1.95 -38.58 55.83
CA PRO A 7 3.23 -38.55 55.08
C PRO A 7 3.37 -39.75 54.08
N PRO A 8 4.57 -40.22 53.63
CA PRO A 8 4.93 -40.15 52.21
C PRO A 8 5.61 -41.44 51.65
N LYS A 9 6.19 -41.33 50.44
CA LYS A 9 7.30 -42.14 49.86
C LYS A 9 7.06 -43.64 49.59
N ARG A 10 7.35 -44.06 48.35
CA ARG A 10 8.59 -44.81 48.04
C ARG A 10 8.85 -44.97 46.54
N LYS A 11 10.10 -44.66 46.16
CA LYS A 11 10.79 -45.10 44.95
C LYS A 11 10.93 -46.62 44.93
N ARG A 12 10.97 -47.21 43.73
CA ARG A 12 11.82 -48.37 43.44
C ARG A 12 12.37 -48.26 42.00
N GLU A 13 13.70 -48.20 41.93
CA GLU A 13 14.61 -48.65 40.87
C GLU A 13 14.32 -50.14 40.52
N GLU A 14 14.70 -50.81 39.43
CA GLU A 14 15.57 -50.57 38.27
C GLU A 14 15.36 -51.75 37.27
N ALA A 15 15.86 -51.58 36.04
CA ALA A 15 16.19 -52.60 35.00
C ALA A 15 15.04 -53.41 34.38
N GLY A 16 14.94 -53.64 33.06
CA GLY A 16 15.81 -53.42 31.90
C GLY A 16 15.53 -54.55 30.89
N ALA A 17 15.20 -54.22 29.63
CA ALA A 17 15.37 -55.08 28.43
C ALA A 17 14.91 -54.35 27.16
N GLU A 18 15.76 -54.38 26.14
CA GLU A 18 15.62 -53.96 24.74
C GLU A 18 14.39 -54.64 24.06
N THR A 19 13.68 -54.05 23.09
CA THR A 19 14.08 -53.94 21.67
C THR A 19 12.97 -53.25 20.86
N ASP A 20 13.40 -52.53 19.81
CA ASP A 20 12.74 -52.24 18.53
C ASP A 20 11.44 -51.40 18.43
N GLY A 21 11.56 -50.30 17.66
CA GLY A 21 10.43 -49.62 17.04
C GLY A 21 10.59 -48.12 16.77
N ASP A 22 11.72 -47.68 16.20
CA ASP A 22 11.91 -46.30 15.74
C ASP A 22 10.90 -45.96 14.62
N SER A 23 9.96 -45.05 14.91
CA SER A 23 9.06 -44.47 13.93
C SER A 23 9.37 -42.97 13.75
N PRO A 24 9.71 -42.50 12.53
CA PRO A 24 10.03 -41.10 12.24
C PRO A 24 8.89 -40.10 12.50
N ALA A 25 7.69 -40.58 12.83
CA ALA A 25 6.50 -39.77 13.08
C ALA A 25 6.49 -39.07 14.45
N ALA A 26 7.37 -39.45 15.39
CA ALA A 26 7.42 -38.84 16.73
C ALA A 26 8.25 -37.54 16.78
N GLY A 27 9.28 -37.40 15.93
CA GLY A 27 10.14 -36.21 15.87
C GLY A 27 9.48 -34.95 15.27
N LEU A 28 8.56 -35.13 14.31
CA LEU A 28 7.88 -34.02 13.63
C LEU A 28 6.73 -33.39 14.45
N LYS A 29 6.11 -34.14 15.38
CA LYS A 29 5.14 -33.56 16.32
C LYS A 29 5.80 -32.70 17.40
N GLY A 30 7.03 -33.01 17.78
CA GLY A 30 7.82 -32.20 18.73
C GLY A 30 8.23 -30.84 18.15
N LEU A 31 8.63 -30.81 16.87
CA LEU A 31 9.06 -29.58 16.17
C LEU A 31 7.89 -28.63 15.86
N GLN A 32 6.71 -29.14 15.50
CA GLN A 32 5.52 -28.30 15.28
C GLN A 32 4.97 -27.71 16.58
N LYS A 33 5.01 -28.48 17.68
CA LYS A 33 4.56 -28.01 19.00
C LYS A 33 5.53 -26.99 19.61
N GLY A 34 6.84 -27.17 19.41
CA GLY A 34 7.87 -26.20 19.80
C GLY A 34 7.73 -24.86 19.06
N GLN A 35 7.44 -24.88 17.76
CA GLN A 35 7.23 -23.66 16.97
C GLN A 35 5.92 -22.92 17.33
N GLU A 36 4.85 -23.62 17.69
CA GLU A 36 3.61 -22.98 18.18
C GLU A 36 3.76 -22.39 19.59
N GLU A 37 4.51 -23.04 20.49
CA GLU A 37 4.78 -22.54 21.84
C GLU A 37 5.74 -21.35 21.80
N GLU A 38 6.73 -21.33 20.92
CA GLU A 38 7.63 -20.20 20.67
C GLU A 38 6.87 -18.98 20.08
N ARG A 39 5.92 -19.24 19.16
CA ARG A 39 5.03 -18.21 18.60
C ARG A 39 4.09 -17.62 19.65
N ARG A 40 3.57 -18.44 20.58
CA ARG A 40 2.76 -17.97 21.72
C ARG A 40 3.60 -17.20 22.74
N GLY A 41 4.85 -17.62 22.99
CA GLY A 41 5.79 -16.93 23.88
C GLY A 41 6.18 -15.54 23.38
N LEU A 42 6.42 -15.39 22.07
CA LEU A 42 6.72 -14.10 21.44
C LEU A 42 5.52 -13.14 21.43
N LEU A 43 4.31 -13.67 21.21
CA LEU A 43 3.06 -12.89 21.28
C LEU A 43 2.74 -12.41 22.70
N ALA A 44 3.03 -13.21 23.73
CA ALA A 44 2.83 -12.82 25.13
C ALA A 44 3.81 -11.71 25.56
N ARG A 45 5.07 -11.74 25.09
CA ARG A 45 6.07 -10.69 25.34
C ARG A 45 5.76 -9.38 24.62
N SER A 46 5.21 -9.44 23.41
CA SER A 46 4.72 -8.28 22.65
C SER A 46 3.59 -7.54 23.38
N LYS A 47 2.61 -8.26 23.94
CA LYS A 47 1.50 -7.66 24.72
C LYS A 47 1.96 -7.02 26.04
N LEU A 48 3.00 -7.56 26.68
CA LEU A 48 3.57 -6.98 27.89
C LEU A 48 4.34 -5.67 27.61
N LEU A 49 5.01 -5.58 26.45
CA LEU A 49 5.69 -4.35 26.01
C LEU A 49 4.70 -3.24 25.62
N GLN A 50 3.56 -3.59 25.00
CA GLN A 50 2.49 -2.63 24.70
C GLN A 50 1.80 -2.07 25.96
N SER A 51 1.68 -2.84 27.04
CA SER A 51 1.07 -2.33 28.29
C SER A 51 2.00 -1.41 29.08
N MET A 52 3.32 -1.54 28.92
CA MET A 52 4.29 -0.61 29.53
C MET A 52 4.39 0.72 28.78
N LEU A 53 4.20 0.71 27.45
CA LEU A 53 4.28 1.91 26.60
C LEU A 53 3.01 2.78 26.60
N THR A 54 1.92 2.32 27.22
CA THR A 54 0.62 3.02 27.25
C THR A 54 0.26 3.59 28.63
N SER A 55 1.21 3.58 29.57
CA SER A 55 1.00 4.16 30.91
C SER A 55 1.09 5.69 30.87
N ASN A 56 -0.06 6.35 30.65
CA ASN A 56 -0.24 7.79 30.79
C ASN A 56 -0.24 8.22 32.27
N ARG A 57 0.80 8.93 32.73
CA ARG A 57 0.72 9.81 33.91
C ARG A 57 1.19 11.23 33.51
N PRO A 58 0.35 12.26 33.62
CA PRO A 58 0.70 13.62 33.20
C PRO A 58 1.57 14.36 34.22
N LEU A 59 2.63 15.03 33.75
CA LEU A 59 3.41 16.03 34.50
C LEU A 59 2.75 17.40 34.34
N GLY A 60 2.55 18.12 35.45
CA GLY A 60 1.74 19.34 35.52
C GLY A 60 2.38 20.60 34.90
N VAL A 61 1.52 21.44 34.33
CA VAL A 61 1.73 22.71 33.60
C VAL A 61 2.68 23.72 34.27
N ARG A 62 2.92 23.63 35.59
CA ARG A 62 3.77 24.58 36.34
C ARG A 62 5.27 24.46 36.03
N ASN A 63 5.74 23.31 35.57
CA ASN A 63 7.17 23.11 35.27
C ASN A 63 7.57 23.59 33.85
N MET A 64 6.58 23.71 32.96
CA MET A 64 6.80 24.16 31.57
C MET A 64 7.02 25.68 31.49
N LEU A 65 6.33 26.46 32.33
CA LEU A 65 6.46 27.92 32.37
C LEU A 65 7.83 28.40 32.88
N TRP A 66 8.44 27.69 33.83
CA TRP A 66 9.78 28.03 34.33
C TRP A 66 10.90 27.70 33.33
N ALA A 67 10.73 26.66 32.50
CA ALA A 67 11.68 26.31 31.45
C ALA A 67 11.68 27.34 30.30
N MET A 68 10.50 27.85 29.91
CA MET A 68 10.37 28.87 28.87
C MET A 68 11.01 30.21 29.24
N ALA A 69 10.86 30.64 30.50
CA ALA A 69 11.45 31.89 30.98
C ALA A 69 12.99 31.86 30.98
N ALA A 70 13.59 30.70 31.28
CA ALA A 70 15.04 30.51 31.25
C ALA A 70 15.62 30.56 29.83
N VAL A 71 14.90 30.04 28.83
CA VAL A 71 15.35 30.04 27.43
C VAL A 71 15.31 31.45 26.82
N LEU A 72 14.25 32.23 27.11
CA LEU A 72 14.14 33.61 26.59
C LEU A 72 15.20 34.56 27.17
N ALA A 73 15.61 34.36 28.42
CA ALA A 73 16.70 35.12 29.04
C ALA A 73 18.07 34.85 28.37
N VAL A 74 18.30 33.62 27.90
CA VAL A 74 19.54 33.24 27.20
C VAL A 74 19.58 33.82 25.79
N ILE A 75 18.45 33.83 25.08
CA ILE A 75 18.34 34.39 23.72
C ILE A 75 18.54 35.92 23.72
N ALA A 76 17.95 36.62 24.69
CA ALA A 76 18.16 38.06 24.84
C ALA A 76 19.63 38.41 25.17
N GLY A 77 20.32 37.56 25.93
CA GLY A 77 21.76 37.69 26.20
C GLY A 77 22.65 37.49 24.98
N LEU A 78 22.29 36.55 24.09
CA LEU A 78 23.02 36.26 22.85
C LEU A 78 22.85 37.33 21.77
N LEU A 79 21.67 37.95 21.69
CA LEU A 79 21.39 39.03 20.73
C LEU A 79 22.05 40.35 21.14
N ALA A 80 22.22 40.61 22.44
CA ALA A 80 22.98 41.76 22.94
C ALA A 80 24.50 41.59 22.72
N ALA A 81 25.00 40.35 22.70
CA ALA A 81 26.43 40.05 22.58
C ALA A 81 26.99 40.13 21.15
N THR A 82 26.14 40.12 20.11
CA THR A 82 26.59 39.93 18.71
C THR A 82 26.60 41.20 17.85
N GLY A 83 26.14 42.35 18.35
CA GLY A 83 26.52 43.69 17.85
C GLY A 83 26.49 43.92 16.33
N ARG A 84 25.52 43.37 15.59
CA ARG A 84 25.44 43.51 14.13
C ARG A 84 24.02 43.88 13.67
N ILE A 85 23.69 45.16 13.83
CA ILE A 85 22.60 45.81 13.10
C ILE A 85 23.30 46.77 12.13
N GLY A 86 23.27 46.51 10.81
CA GLY A 86 23.72 47.57 9.88
C GLY A 86 24.01 47.28 8.41
N ALA A 87 24.15 46.05 7.90
CA ALA A 87 24.74 45.88 6.55
C ALA A 87 24.11 44.80 5.65
N VAL A 88 22.77 44.77 5.52
CA VAL A 88 22.06 43.83 4.60
C VAL A 88 21.07 44.52 3.66
N THR A 89 21.10 45.85 3.52
CA THR A 89 20.08 46.59 2.73
C THR A 89 20.49 46.95 1.30
N GLN A 90 21.66 46.56 0.79
CA GLN A 90 22.12 46.99 -0.55
C GLN A 90 22.39 45.88 -1.58
N SER A 91 22.17 44.60 -1.27
CA SER A 91 22.48 43.49 -2.20
C SER A 91 21.26 42.87 -2.93
N ILE A 92 20.05 43.39 -2.70
CA ILE A 92 18.80 42.76 -3.21
C ILE A 92 18.33 43.40 -4.54
N ALA A 93 18.87 44.57 -4.92
CA ALA A 93 18.36 45.33 -6.05
C ALA A 93 18.83 44.87 -7.44
N ASP A 94 19.90 44.08 -7.56
CA ASP A 94 20.52 43.78 -8.85
C ASP A 94 20.23 42.38 -9.41
N SER A 95 19.51 41.52 -8.69
CA SER A 95 19.25 40.12 -9.09
C SER A 95 18.03 39.90 -9.99
N PHE A 96 17.21 40.93 -10.24
CA PHE A 96 15.96 40.83 -11.01
C PHE A 96 16.06 41.46 -12.40
N ARG A 97 16.90 40.91 -13.28
CA ARG A 97 16.78 41.11 -14.72
C ARG A 97 16.60 39.78 -15.45
N SER A 98 15.44 39.67 -16.10
CA SER A 98 14.74 38.50 -16.61
C SER A 98 15.26 37.97 -17.95
N THR A 99 14.96 36.69 -18.24
CA THR A 99 14.65 36.17 -19.60
C THR A 99 13.54 35.09 -19.47
N PRO A 100 12.63 34.93 -20.45
CA PRO A 100 11.23 34.56 -20.21
C PRO A 100 10.87 33.07 -20.31
N SER A 101 9.75 32.78 -19.64
CA SER A 101 8.92 31.57 -19.55
C SER A 101 8.46 31.01 -20.91
N GLU A 102 8.58 29.69 -21.10
CA GLU A 102 7.65 28.92 -21.95
C GLU A 102 6.32 28.74 -21.21
N ALA A 103 5.23 28.64 -21.97
CA ALA A 103 3.85 28.70 -21.49
C ALA A 103 3.36 27.37 -20.85
N PRO A 104 2.32 27.40 -19.99
CA PRO A 104 1.82 26.23 -19.27
C PRO A 104 1.12 25.24 -20.20
N GLN A 105 1.41 23.94 -20.07
CA GLN A 105 0.66 22.87 -20.72
C GLN A 105 -0.63 22.55 -19.96
N GLU A 106 -1.76 22.50 -20.66
CA GLU A 106 -3.08 22.11 -20.15
C GLU A 106 -3.18 20.62 -19.77
N GLU A 107 -4.07 20.34 -18.80
CA GLU A 107 -4.45 19.02 -18.29
C GLU A 107 -4.86 18.05 -19.42
N ARG A 108 -4.10 16.95 -19.60
CA ARG A 108 -4.44 15.88 -20.55
C ARG A 108 -5.12 14.70 -19.88
N SER A 109 -6.16 14.17 -20.51
CA SER A 109 -6.83 12.92 -20.13
C SER A 109 -5.86 11.72 -20.22
N LEU A 110 -6.13 10.60 -19.51
CA LEU A 110 -5.28 9.40 -19.66
C LEU A 110 -5.31 8.84 -21.08
N ASP A 111 -6.40 9.03 -21.81
CA ASP A 111 -6.52 8.62 -23.22
C ASP A 111 -5.56 9.43 -24.11
N GLU A 112 -5.32 10.72 -23.82
CA GLU A 112 -4.32 11.55 -24.53
C GLU A 112 -2.86 11.25 -24.12
N VAL A 113 -2.64 10.66 -22.94
CA VAL A 113 -1.29 10.25 -22.49
C VAL A 113 -0.97 8.81 -22.93
N ALA A 114 -1.99 8.04 -23.29
CA ALA A 114 -1.88 6.68 -23.82
C ALA A 114 -1.50 6.62 -25.31
N GLY A 115 -1.65 7.71 -26.07
CA GLY A 115 -1.25 7.73 -27.48
C GLY A 115 -1.46 9.08 -28.15
N ASP A 116 -0.37 9.68 -28.63
CA ASP A 116 -0.40 10.61 -29.78
C ASP A 116 -0.67 9.84 -31.11
N SER A 117 -1.14 8.59 -31.04
CA SER A 117 -1.62 7.80 -32.18
C SER A 117 -2.91 7.08 -31.80
N GLU A 118 -3.98 7.31 -32.55
CA GLU A 118 -5.31 6.67 -32.37
C GLU A 118 -5.29 5.12 -32.55
N ASP A 119 -4.11 4.49 -32.70
CA ASP A 119 -3.92 3.08 -33.08
C ASP A 119 -3.22 2.19 -32.03
N GLU A 120 -2.64 2.73 -30.94
CA GLU A 120 -1.99 1.89 -29.93
C GLU A 120 -2.94 1.47 -28.78
N PRO A 121 -2.98 0.18 -28.41
CA PRO A 121 -3.84 -0.28 -27.33
C PRO A 121 -3.38 0.30 -25.98
N PHE A 122 -4.34 0.74 -25.15
CA PHE A 122 -4.07 1.15 -23.78
C PHE A 122 -3.69 -0.07 -22.94
N THR A 123 -2.40 -0.29 -22.72
CA THR A 123 -1.81 -1.42 -22.00
C THR A 123 -0.76 -0.91 -21.01
N PHE A 124 -0.39 -1.70 -20.00
CA PHE A 124 0.67 -1.26 -19.08
C PHE A 124 2.03 -1.09 -19.77
N ALA A 125 2.31 -1.89 -20.79
CA ALA A 125 3.58 -1.83 -21.53
C ALA A 125 3.83 -0.45 -22.16
N ASN A 126 2.76 0.21 -22.61
CA ASN A 126 2.84 1.49 -23.32
C ASN A 126 2.84 2.71 -22.39
N LEU A 127 2.62 2.53 -21.08
CA LEU A 127 2.54 3.65 -20.14
C LEU A 127 3.92 4.13 -19.71
N ALA A 128 4.11 5.45 -19.71
CA ALA A 128 5.34 6.10 -19.26
C ALA A 128 5.74 5.72 -17.81
N GLY A 129 4.75 5.45 -16.96
CA GLY A 129 4.94 4.98 -15.58
C GLY A 129 5.45 3.55 -15.44
N HIS A 130 5.70 2.82 -16.55
CA HIS A 130 6.17 1.44 -16.48
C HIS A 130 7.53 1.35 -15.75
N PRO A 131 7.75 0.33 -14.88
CA PRO A 131 8.99 0.19 -14.11
C PRO A 131 10.24 0.02 -14.98
N ASP A 132 10.08 -0.52 -16.21
CA ASP A 132 11.18 -0.61 -17.18
C ASP A 132 11.68 0.77 -17.63
N ASN A 133 10.86 1.80 -17.53
CA ASN A 133 11.21 3.18 -17.89
C ASN A 133 11.66 3.95 -16.65
N THR A 134 10.89 3.88 -15.57
CA THR A 134 11.02 4.75 -14.39
C THR A 134 12.03 4.25 -13.36
N LEU A 135 12.31 2.94 -13.31
CA LEU A 135 13.18 2.32 -12.30
C LEU A 135 14.44 1.70 -12.90
N GLN A 136 14.94 2.25 -14.01
CA GLN A 136 16.24 1.87 -14.56
C GLN A 136 17.36 2.19 -13.55
N PRO A 137 18.43 1.35 -13.47
CA PRO A 137 18.70 0.17 -14.30
C PRO A 137 18.15 -1.14 -13.71
N TYR A 138 17.26 -1.12 -12.71
CA TYR A 138 17.01 -2.32 -11.91
C TYR A 138 16.22 -3.41 -12.65
N PHE A 139 15.20 -3.03 -13.42
CA PHE A 139 14.37 -3.97 -14.18
C PHE A 139 14.77 -4.05 -15.66
N SER A 140 15.21 -2.93 -16.23
CA SER A 140 15.59 -2.81 -17.64
C SER A 140 16.74 -1.81 -17.84
N GLY A 141 17.18 -1.63 -19.09
CA GLY A 141 18.21 -0.67 -19.48
C GLY A 141 19.61 -1.28 -19.58
N SER A 142 20.50 -0.56 -20.29
CA SER A 142 21.90 -0.96 -20.45
C SER A 142 22.65 -0.84 -19.12
N LEU A 143 23.41 -1.88 -18.78
CA LEU A 143 24.36 -1.87 -17.67
C LEU A 143 25.76 -1.41 -18.11
N ALA A 144 26.01 -1.36 -19.43
CA ALA A 144 27.28 -0.92 -19.99
C ALA A 144 27.39 0.61 -19.92
N GLY A 145 28.45 1.12 -19.26
CA GLY A 145 28.74 2.56 -19.13
C GLY A 145 28.36 3.18 -17.78
N GLN A 146 27.67 2.45 -16.90
CA GLN A 146 27.38 2.90 -15.53
C GLN A 146 28.49 2.43 -14.58
N SER A 147 29.60 3.18 -14.53
CA SER A 147 30.81 2.96 -13.70
C SER A 147 31.62 1.70 -14.02
N ASP A 148 32.94 1.76 -13.84
CA ASP A 148 33.89 0.62 -13.93
C ASP A 148 33.66 -0.46 -12.83
N ASP A 149 32.55 -0.38 -12.10
CA ASP A 149 32.27 -1.18 -10.91
C ASP A 149 31.51 -2.46 -11.29
N LYS A 150 32.27 -3.45 -11.79
CA LYS A 150 31.75 -4.78 -12.14
C LYS A 150 30.91 -5.41 -11.03
N SER A 151 31.20 -5.10 -9.76
CA SER A 151 30.47 -5.65 -8.60
C SER A 151 28.99 -5.24 -8.60
N ARG A 152 28.69 -3.96 -8.81
CA ARG A 152 27.30 -3.45 -8.84
C ARG A 152 26.52 -3.98 -10.06
N VAL A 153 27.19 -4.14 -11.19
CA VAL A 153 26.59 -4.73 -12.41
C VAL A 153 26.17 -6.17 -12.15
N ASP A 154 27.03 -6.97 -11.53
CA ASP A 154 26.74 -8.36 -11.16
C ASP A 154 25.55 -8.44 -10.19
N LEU A 155 25.49 -7.53 -9.21
CA LEU A 155 24.40 -7.43 -8.25
C LEU A 155 23.04 -7.16 -8.94
N ILE A 156 22.98 -6.19 -9.85
CA ILE A 156 21.77 -5.88 -10.63
C ILE A 156 21.40 -7.07 -11.53
N GLN A 157 22.38 -7.75 -12.12
CA GLN A 157 22.13 -8.92 -12.96
C GLN A 157 21.52 -10.09 -12.15
N GLN A 158 22.00 -10.34 -10.93
CA GLN A 158 21.39 -11.32 -10.02
C GLN A 158 19.93 -10.97 -9.70
N PHE A 159 19.63 -9.68 -9.50
CA PHE A 159 18.27 -9.22 -9.27
C PHE A 159 17.36 -9.43 -10.47
N ARG A 160 17.84 -9.11 -11.69
CA ARG A 160 17.08 -9.35 -12.92
C ARG A 160 16.82 -10.85 -13.13
N GLN A 161 17.80 -11.71 -12.87
CA GLN A 161 17.60 -13.16 -12.91
C GLN A 161 16.56 -13.65 -11.90
N LEU A 162 16.56 -13.10 -10.67
CA LEU A 162 15.52 -13.39 -9.68
C LEU A 162 14.15 -12.93 -10.20
N THR A 163 14.10 -11.75 -10.80
CA THR A 163 12.89 -11.16 -11.37
C THR A 163 12.32 -12.02 -12.51
N ASP A 164 13.15 -12.50 -13.43
CA ASP A 164 12.73 -13.37 -14.55
C ASP A 164 12.04 -14.66 -14.08
N ARG A 165 12.49 -15.22 -12.95
CA ARG A 165 11.83 -16.38 -12.35
C ARG A 165 10.42 -16.05 -11.87
N TYR A 166 10.21 -14.85 -11.36
CA TYR A 166 8.90 -14.39 -10.90
C TYR A 166 7.99 -13.99 -12.06
N ILE A 167 8.53 -13.42 -13.15
CA ILE A 167 7.77 -13.25 -14.40
C ILE A 167 7.23 -14.61 -14.87
N LYS A 168 8.09 -15.63 -14.98
CA LYS A 168 7.64 -16.99 -15.35
C LYS A 168 6.58 -17.54 -14.41
N ARG A 169 6.76 -17.36 -13.10
CA ARG A 169 5.81 -17.83 -12.09
C ARG A 169 4.42 -17.18 -12.21
N PHE A 170 4.37 -15.90 -12.54
CA PHE A 170 3.14 -15.12 -12.58
C PHE A 170 2.49 -15.06 -13.97
N ALA A 171 3.25 -15.26 -15.05
CA ALA A 171 2.77 -15.19 -16.43
C ALA A 171 2.54 -16.57 -17.07
N VAL A 172 3.39 -17.56 -16.75
CA VAL A 172 3.46 -18.85 -17.46
C VAL A 172 3.00 -20.00 -16.57
N ASP A 173 3.56 -20.11 -15.36
CA ASP A 173 3.27 -21.23 -14.47
C ASP A 173 1.88 -21.06 -13.87
N ASP A 174 0.94 -21.95 -14.19
CA ASP A 174 -0.45 -21.87 -13.72
C ASP A 174 -0.70 -22.68 -12.43
N ASN A 175 -1.96 -22.82 -12.02
CA ASN A 175 -2.32 -23.58 -10.82
C ASN A 175 -1.90 -25.08 -10.85
N PHE A 176 -1.52 -25.61 -12.00
CA PHE A 176 -1.10 -27.00 -12.22
C PHE A 176 0.43 -27.15 -12.35
N THR A 177 1.20 -26.07 -12.32
CA THR A 177 2.67 -26.09 -12.48
C THR A 177 3.41 -25.88 -11.15
N LEU A 178 4.47 -26.67 -10.94
CA LEU A 178 5.43 -26.53 -9.86
C LEU A 178 6.84 -26.39 -10.44
N ARG A 179 7.60 -25.44 -9.93
CA ARG A 179 9.00 -25.21 -10.31
C ARG A 179 9.91 -25.54 -9.14
N VAL A 180 10.90 -26.41 -9.38
CA VAL A 180 11.88 -26.84 -8.39
C VAL A 180 13.23 -26.25 -8.73
N SER A 181 13.90 -25.62 -7.77
CA SER A 181 15.26 -25.08 -7.93
C SER A 181 16.13 -25.38 -6.71
N THR A 182 17.46 -25.30 -6.88
CA THR A 182 18.42 -25.57 -5.79
C THR A 182 18.28 -24.57 -4.65
N GLY A 183 17.85 -23.34 -4.95
CA GLY A 183 17.62 -22.23 -4.02
C GLY A 183 18.84 -21.77 -3.21
N GLY A 184 20.01 -22.35 -3.47
CA GLY A 184 21.33 -21.88 -3.03
C GLY A 184 21.99 -20.98 -4.07
N GLU A 185 23.30 -20.81 -3.99
CA GLU A 185 24.08 -20.01 -4.94
C GLU A 185 25.07 -20.90 -5.72
N PRO A 186 25.00 -20.94 -7.07
CA PRO A 186 23.94 -20.36 -7.91
C PRO A 186 22.60 -21.12 -7.81
N ASP A 187 21.49 -20.38 -7.80
CA ASP A 187 20.15 -21.00 -7.79
C ASP A 187 19.84 -21.51 -9.19
N THR A 188 19.76 -22.84 -9.33
CA THR A 188 19.64 -23.55 -10.60
C THR A 188 18.28 -24.22 -10.69
N LEU A 189 17.58 -24.04 -11.82
CA LEU A 189 16.33 -24.75 -12.10
C LEU A 189 16.60 -26.25 -12.25
N LEU A 190 15.94 -27.06 -11.44
CA LEU A 190 16.07 -28.52 -11.45
C LEU A 190 14.96 -29.18 -12.27
N GLU A 191 13.71 -28.73 -12.10
CA GLU A 191 12.54 -29.35 -12.75
C GLU A 191 11.36 -28.38 -12.86
N VAL A 192 10.57 -28.54 -13.91
CA VAL A 192 9.20 -27.99 -14.01
C VAL A 192 8.25 -29.17 -14.11
N PHE A 193 7.41 -29.34 -13.12
CA PHE A 193 6.40 -30.39 -13.06
C PHE A 193 5.02 -29.81 -13.35
N THR A 194 4.22 -30.50 -14.15
CA THR A 194 2.83 -30.12 -14.46
C THR A 194 1.88 -31.28 -14.20
N PHE A 195 0.74 -31.01 -13.57
CA PHE A 195 -0.38 -31.94 -13.49
C PHE A 195 -1.18 -31.96 -14.81
N GLU A 196 -0.60 -32.51 -15.88
CA GLU A 196 -1.18 -32.45 -17.23
C GLU A 196 -2.61 -33.01 -17.31
N GLU A 197 -2.88 -34.14 -16.67
CA GLU A 197 -4.23 -34.73 -16.67
C GLU A 197 -5.27 -33.84 -15.97
N GLU A 198 -4.92 -33.22 -14.85
CA GLU A 198 -5.83 -32.32 -14.13
C GLU A 198 -6.02 -30.98 -14.86
N ARG A 199 -4.96 -30.50 -15.53
CA ARG A 199 -5.03 -29.32 -16.39
C ARG A 199 -5.95 -29.59 -17.59
N GLN A 200 -5.81 -30.73 -18.24
CA GLN A 200 -6.63 -31.11 -19.39
C GLN A 200 -8.10 -31.25 -18.99
N LYS A 201 -8.40 -31.91 -17.87
CA LYS A 201 -9.78 -31.99 -17.31
C LYS A 201 -10.39 -30.61 -17.05
N TYR A 202 -9.62 -29.67 -16.52
CA TYR A 202 -10.08 -28.30 -16.29
C TYR A 202 -10.39 -27.56 -17.61
N ILE A 203 -9.56 -27.76 -18.63
CA ILE A 203 -9.75 -27.15 -19.96
C ILE A 203 -10.97 -27.75 -20.66
N GLU A 204 -11.10 -29.08 -20.68
CA GLU A 204 -12.22 -29.80 -21.28
C GLU A 204 -13.56 -29.48 -20.62
N ALA A 205 -13.56 -29.21 -19.32
CA ALA A 205 -14.72 -28.73 -18.58
C ALA A 205 -15.10 -27.26 -18.86
N GLY A 206 -14.40 -26.58 -19.77
CA GLY A 206 -14.68 -25.18 -20.12
C GLY A 206 -14.18 -24.17 -19.07
N ARG A 207 -13.17 -24.53 -18.26
CA ARG A 207 -12.56 -23.64 -17.26
C ARG A 207 -13.55 -23.07 -16.23
N PRO A 208 -14.31 -23.91 -15.51
CA PRO A 208 -15.39 -23.44 -14.65
C PRO A 208 -14.88 -22.58 -13.48
N GLN A 209 -15.64 -21.54 -13.10
CA GLN A 209 -15.28 -20.66 -11.97
C GLN A 209 -15.29 -21.39 -10.62
N GLY A 210 -16.10 -22.44 -10.48
CA GLY A 210 -16.20 -23.27 -9.26
C GLY A 210 -15.29 -24.51 -9.25
N TYR A 211 -14.20 -24.52 -10.02
CA TYR A 211 -13.28 -25.67 -10.03
C TYR A 211 -12.74 -25.95 -8.62
N ASN A 212 -12.57 -27.23 -8.26
CA ASN A 212 -12.15 -27.63 -6.91
C ASN A 212 -10.66 -27.34 -6.67
N TRP A 213 -10.33 -26.07 -6.44
CA TRP A 213 -8.97 -25.60 -6.18
C TRP A 213 -8.38 -26.18 -4.89
N ASN A 214 -9.23 -26.56 -3.92
CA ASN A 214 -8.78 -27.21 -2.68
C ASN A 214 -8.15 -28.58 -2.95
N ARG A 215 -8.75 -29.36 -3.86
CA ARG A 215 -8.16 -30.62 -4.33
C ARG A 215 -6.83 -30.39 -5.03
N ILE A 216 -6.75 -29.43 -5.96
CA ILE A 216 -5.49 -29.10 -6.65
C ILE A 216 -4.42 -28.65 -5.65
N ASN A 217 -4.77 -27.83 -4.65
CA ASN A 217 -3.86 -27.45 -3.57
C ASN A 217 -3.33 -28.64 -2.77
N ALA A 218 -4.19 -29.64 -2.47
CA ALA A 218 -3.76 -30.86 -1.79
C ALA A 218 -2.74 -31.64 -2.65
N LEU A 219 -3.02 -31.81 -3.95
CA LEU A 219 -2.09 -32.44 -4.90
C LEU A 219 -0.76 -31.69 -4.98
N ARG A 220 -0.79 -30.35 -5.07
CA ARG A 220 0.43 -29.54 -5.07
C ARG A 220 1.27 -29.74 -3.80
N ARG A 221 0.65 -29.80 -2.62
CA ARG A 221 1.36 -30.05 -1.34
C ARG A 221 1.98 -31.44 -1.28
N GLN A 222 1.28 -32.45 -1.77
CA GLN A 222 1.82 -33.80 -1.86
C GLN A 222 3.00 -33.83 -2.83
N LYS A 223 2.82 -33.30 -4.04
CA LYS A 223 3.85 -33.33 -5.06
C LYS A 223 5.09 -32.51 -4.70
N THR A 224 4.90 -31.43 -3.95
CA THR A 224 6.02 -30.66 -3.39
C THR A 224 6.93 -31.55 -2.54
N ARG A 225 6.36 -32.39 -1.65
CA ARG A 225 7.15 -33.32 -0.83
C ARG A 225 7.86 -34.36 -1.68
N GLU A 226 7.15 -34.98 -2.62
CA GLU A 226 7.73 -35.98 -3.54
C GLU A 226 8.88 -35.41 -4.38
N LEU A 227 8.76 -34.16 -4.85
CA LEU A 227 9.81 -33.49 -5.62
C LEU A 227 11.02 -33.17 -4.74
N VAL A 228 10.82 -32.73 -3.50
CA VAL A 228 11.91 -32.51 -2.54
C VAL A 228 12.64 -33.83 -2.28
N ASP A 229 11.92 -34.89 -1.90
CA ASP A 229 12.50 -36.22 -1.63
C ASP A 229 13.30 -36.75 -2.83
N LYS A 230 12.75 -36.60 -4.05
CA LYS A 230 13.42 -36.98 -5.30
C LYS A 230 14.77 -36.29 -5.48
N TRP A 231 14.85 -34.98 -5.23
CA TRP A 231 16.07 -34.21 -5.46
C TRP A 231 17.07 -34.33 -4.31
N VAL A 232 16.59 -34.52 -3.07
CA VAL A 232 17.44 -34.87 -1.93
C VAL A 232 18.12 -36.21 -2.15
N ALA A 233 17.39 -37.23 -2.62
CA ALA A 233 17.95 -38.53 -2.98
C ALA A 233 19.00 -38.47 -4.11
N ARG A 234 19.03 -37.36 -4.88
CA ARG A 234 20.01 -37.09 -5.93
C ARG A 234 21.18 -36.21 -5.46
N GLY A 235 21.28 -35.94 -4.16
CA GLY A 235 22.38 -35.18 -3.55
C GLY A 235 22.17 -33.66 -3.53
N VAL A 236 20.99 -33.15 -3.87
CA VAL A 236 20.69 -31.71 -3.69
C VAL A 236 20.33 -31.44 -2.22
N PRO A 237 20.99 -30.49 -1.54
CA PRO A 237 20.66 -30.18 -0.15
C PRO A 237 19.20 -29.74 0.01
N GLU A 238 18.50 -30.32 0.99
CA GLU A 238 17.08 -30.00 1.27
C GLU A 238 16.91 -28.54 1.69
N GLY A 239 17.76 -28.08 2.63
CA GLY A 239 17.64 -26.77 3.26
C GLY A 239 17.45 -25.59 2.30
N PRO A 240 18.31 -25.41 1.28
CA PRO A 240 18.16 -24.33 0.32
C PRO A 240 17.10 -24.60 -0.76
N MET A 241 16.66 -25.85 -0.97
CA MET A 241 15.80 -26.23 -2.09
C MET A 241 14.47 -25.46 -2.08
N ARG A 242 14.03 -25.01 -3.26
CA ARG A 242 12.81 -24.23 -3.42
C ARG A 242 11.84 -24.93 -4.35
N VAL A 243 10.61 -25.11 -3.88
CA VAL A 243 9.47 -25.49 -4.72
C VAL A 243 8.47 -24.35 -4.74
N LYS A 244 8.26 -23.74 -5.91
CA LYS A 244 7.33 -22.62 -6.08
C LYS A 244 6.16 -23.06 -6.97
N TRP A 245 4.94 -22.78 -6.52
CA TRP A 245 3.73 -23.02 -7.29
C TRP A 245 3.47 -21.88 -8.25
N GLY A 246 2.97 -22.22 -9.43
CA GLY A 246 2.51 -21.27 -10.43
C GLY A 246 1.34 -20.41 -9.97
N MET A 247 1.29 -19.18 -10.48
CA MET A 247 0.33 -18.14 -10.12
C MET A 247 -0.44 -17.57 -11.32
N ALA A 248 -0.14 -17.96 -12.56
CA ALA A 248 -0.72 -17.36 -13.76
C ALA A 248 -2.26 -17.32 -13.79
N THR A 249 -2.93 -18.38 -13.34
CA THR A 249 -4.40 -18.39 -13.21
C THR A 249 -4.89 -17.33 -12.22
N LYS A 250 -4.22 -17.21 -11.07
CA LYS A 250 -4.59 -16.25 -10.03
C LYS A 250 -4.30 -14.81 -10.45
N THR A 251 -3.22 -14.57 -11.17
CA THR A 251 -2.90 -13.24 -11.73
C THR A 251 -4.00 -12.79 -12.69
N LYS A 252 -4.41 -13.66 -13.62
CA LYS A 252 -5.52 -13.36 -14.56
C LYS A 252 -6.86 -13.15 -13.86
N GLU A 253 -7.13 -13.88 -12.78
CA GLU A 253 -8.31 -13.66 -11.94
C GLU A 253 -8.23 -12.34 -11.16
N ALA A 254 -7.06 -11.98 -10.63
CA ALA A 254 -6.83 -10.73 -9.93
C ALA A 254 -7.05 -9.53 -10.85
N ARG A 255 -6.53 -9.59 -12.08
CA ARG A 255 -6.75 -8.56 -13.12
C ARG A 255 -8.23 -8.37 -13.41
N ARG A 256 -8.99 -9.46 -13.63
CA ARG A 256 -10.45 -9.40 -13.85
C ARG A 256 -11.20 -8.77 -12.67
N ARG A 257 -10.83 -9.08 -11.43
CA ARG A 257 -11.41 -8.46 -10.23
C ARG A 257 -11.11 -6.97 -10.10
N ASP A 258 -10.09 -6.51 -10.80
CA ASP A 258 -9.56 -5.16 -10.68
C ASP A 258 -9.89 -4.27 -11.89
N ASN A 259 -10.41 -4.82 -12.99
CA ASN A 259 -10.85 -4.04 -14.15
C ASN A 259 -11.75 -2.83 -13.80
N PRO A 260 -12.68 -2.91 -12.82
CA PRO A 260 -13.47 -1.74 -12.46
C PRO A 260 -12.69 -0.61 -11.77
N PHE A 261 -11.46 -0.85 -11.31
CA PHE A 261 -10.72 0.06 -10.44
C PHE A 261 -9.35 0.48 -10.98
N ILE A 262 -8.81 -0.23 -11.98
CA ILE A 262 -7.43 -0.04 -12.41
C ILE A 262 -7.11 1.34 -12.98
N GLU A 263 -8.06 1.98 -13.64
CA GLU A 263 -7.87 3.35 -14.11
C GLU A 263 -7.53 4.28 -12.92
N TYR A 264 -8.25 4.14 -11.80
CA TYR A 264 -7.95 4.91 -10.59
C TYR A 264 -6.59 4.57 -9.99
N GLU A 265 -6.19 3.30 -9.97
CA GLU A 265 -4.88 2.90 -9.45
C GLU A 265 -3.72 3.43 -10.31
N ILE A 266 -3.88 3.42 -11.65
CA ILE A 266 -2.91 4.02 -12.58
C ILE A 266 -2.82 5.53 -12.34
N ARG A 267 -3.96 6.22 -12.24
CA ARG A 267 -4.01 7.67 -11.95
C ARG A 267 -3.39 7.98 -10.59
N LEU A 268 -3.67 7.19 -9.55
CA LEU A 268 -3.05 7.35 -8.23
C LEU A 268 -1.53 7.14 -8.29
N ALA A 269 -1.04 6.13 -9.01
CA ALA A 269 0.41 5.94 -9.17
C ALA A 269 1.05 7.19 -9.79
N ARG A 270 0.45 7.71 -10.87
CA ARG A 270 0.90 8.96 -11.51
C ARG A 270 0.79 10.18 -10.60
N PHE A 271 -0.33 10.34 -9.90
CA PHE A 271 -0.60 11.43 -8.95
C PHE A 271 0.48 11.52 -7.87
N PHE A 272 1.01 10.37 -7.41
CA PHE A 272 2.11 10.30 -6.46
C PHE A 272 3.52 10.28 -7.08
N GLY A 273 3.62 10.38 -8.41
CA GLY A 273 4.88 10.28 -9.15
C GLY A 273 5.59 8.93 -8.95
N LYS A 274 4.83 7.84 -8.88
CA LYS A 274 5.33 6.46 -8.68
C LYS A 274 5.14 5.61 -9.92
N SER A 275 5.91 4.53 -10.00
CA SER A 275 5.76 3.56 -11.09
C SER A 275 4.48 2.74 -10.95
N LEU A 276 4.15 2.01 -12.03
CA LEU A 276 3.03 1.08 -12.05
C LEU A 276 3.21 -0.14 -11.12
N LEU A 277 4.35 -0.32 -10.43
CA LEU A 277 4.44 -1.35 -9.37
C LEU A 277 3.39 -1.15 -8.26
N MET A 278 2.96 0.09 -8.04
CA MET A 278 1.93 0.43 -7.03
C MET A 278 0.59 -0.27 -7.30
N THR A 279 0.20 -0.47 -8.56
CA THR A 279 -1.06 -1.14 -8.92
C THR A 279 -1.05 -2.62 -8.53
N GLU A 280 0.14 -3.22 -8.37
CA GLU A 280 0.27 -4.63 -8.02
C GLU A 280 0.31 -4.92 -6.52
N ILE A 281 0.16 -3.90 -5.65
CA ILE A 281 0.04 -4.09 -4.21
C ILE A 281 -1.17 -4.98 -3.90
N GLY A 282 -2.34 -4.70 -4.49
CA GLY A 282 -3.54 -5.52 -4.29
C GLY A 282 -3.36 -6.96 -4.78
N THR A 283 -2.69 -7.14 -5.92
CA THR A 283 -2.37 -8.46 -6.46
C THR A 283 -1.45 -9.24 -5.51
N LYS A 284 -0.44 -8.58 -4.95
CA LYS A 284 0.53 -9.20 -4.04
C LYS A 284 -0.01 -9.56 -2.68
N GLU A 285 -0.87 -8.71 -2.14
CA GLU A 285 -1.45 -8.89 -0.81
C GLU A 285 -2.57 -9.93 -0.82
N THR A 286 -3.48 -9.88 -1.80
CA THR A 286 -4.72 -10.68 -1.77
C THR A 286 -5.11 -11.29 -3.11
N PHE A 287 -4.33 -11.07 -4.18
CA PHE A 287 -4.81 -11.26 -5.55
C PHE A 287 -6.10 -10.48 -5.81
N ASN A 288 -6.19 -9.24 -5.32
CA ASN A 288 -7.35 -8.36 -5.47
C ASN A 288 -8.67 -8.92 -4.89
N GLN A 289 -8.57 -9.74 -3.84
CA GLN A 289 -9.73 -10.22 -3.07
C GLN A 289 -9.98 -9.28 -1.90
N ASP A 290 -11.16 -8.68 -1.85
CA ASP A 290 -11.44 -7.57 -0.94
C ASP A 290 -11.80 -8.01 0.48
N ASP A 291 -12.21 -9.26 0.64
CA ASP A 291 -12.73 -9.86 1.87
C ASP A 291 -11.69 -10.68 2.65
N LEU A 292 -10.49 -10.86 2.10
CA LEU A 292 -9.42 -11.60 2.78
C LEU A 292 -8.93 -10.87 4.02
N VAL A 293 -8.90 -11.60 5.14
CA VAL A 293 -8.38 -11.13 6.42
C VAL A 293 -7.14 -11.93 6.78
N SER A 294 -6.02 -11.25 7.02
CA SER A 294 -4.78 -11.91 7.47
C SER A 294 -4.87 -12.37 8.93
N PRO A 295 -3.96 -13.27 9.37
CA PRO A 295 -3.87 -13.68 10.77
C PRO A 295 -3.56 -12.55 11.76
N VAL A 296 -3.05 -11.41 11.27
CA VAL A 296 -2.77 -10.20 12.07
C VAL A 296 -3.88 -9.16 11.95
N ASP A 297 -5.04 -9.56 11.42
CA ASP A 297 -6.24 -8.76 11.27
C ASP A 297 -6.11 -7.57 10.28
N ALA A 298 -5.12 -7.64 9.39
CA ALA A 298 -5.07 -6.77 8.21
C ALA A 298 -6.19 -7.15 7.23
N LYS A 299 -6.83 -6.15 6.62
CA LYS A 299 -8.06 -6.29 5.83
C LYS A 299 -7.99 -5.49 4.53
N SER A 300 -9.02 -5.57 3.70
CA SER A 300 -9.08 -5.06 2.33
C SER A 300 -8.16 -5.81 1.38
N ARG A 301 -8.33 -5.58 0.09
CA ARG A 301 -7.43 -6.10 -0.94
C ARG A 301 -5.98 -5.66 -0.77
N TYR A 302 -5.74 -4.53 -0.08
CA TYR A 302 -4.41 -3.99 0.17
C TYR A 302 -3.82 -4.41 1.54
N GLN A 303 -4.54 -5.21 2.35
CA GLN A 303 -4.09 -5.66 3.69
C GLN A 303 -3.66 -4.50 4.61
N LEU A 304 -4.53 -3.50 4.74
CA LEU A 304 -4.35 -2.39 5.68
C LEU A 304 -4.60 -2.87 7.11
N MET A 305 -3.70 -2.48 8.01
CA MET A 305 -3.83 -2.78 9.44
C MET A 305 -5.02 -2.05 10.07
N PRO A 306 -5.66 -2.59 11.13
CA PRO A 306 -6.82 -1.95 11.78
C PRO A 306 -6.55 -0.51 12.25
N SER A 307 -5.36 -0.23 12.77
CA SER A 307 -4.97 1.12 13.19
C SER A 307 -4.92 2.10 12.02
N LEU A 308 -4.51 1.63 10.83
CA LEU A 308 -4.46 2.45 9.62
C LEU A 308 -5.87 2.71 9.08
N LEU A 309 -6.72 1.67 9.04
CA LEU A 309 -8.13 1.81 8.66
C LEU A 309 -8.85 2.86 9.53
N SER A 310 -8.68 2.74 10.85
CA SER A 310 -9.26 3.71 11.80
C SER A 310 -8.71 5.12 11.61
N ALA A 311 -7.42 5.29 11.30
CA ALA A 311 -6.82 6.60 11.06
C ALA A 311 -7.38 7.29 9.79
N TYR A 312 -7.89 6.52 8.84
CA TYR A 312 -8.56 7.03 7.64
C TYR A 312 -10.08 7.08 7.76
N GLY A 313 -10.63 6.84 8.95
CA GLY A 313 -12.06 6.86 9.17
C GLY A 313 -12.80 5.76 8.41
N ILE A 314 -12.20 4.57 8.27
CA ILE A 314 -12.77 3.38 7.63
C ILE A 314 -13.21 2.41 8.71
N HIS A 315 -14.52 2.17 8.78
CA HIS A 315 -15.13 1.49 9.92
C HIS A 315 -15.97 0.27 9.52
N ARG A 316 -16.24 -0.56 10.53
CA ARG A 316 -17.26 -1.60 10.49
C ARG A 316 -18.39 -1.22 11.44
N TYR A 317 -19.61 -1.17 10.95
CA TYR A 317 -20.80 -0.85 11.75
C TYR A 317 -21.99 -1.68 11.29
N ARG A 318 -23.10 -1.59 12.03
CA ARG A 318 -24.35 -2.27 11.68
C ARG A 318 -25.46 -1.29 11.36
N LEU A 319 -26.20 -1.58 10.30
CA LEU A 319 -27.40 -0.86 9.92
C LEU A 319 -28.63 -1.69 10.19
N SER A 320 -29.65 -1.06 10.77
CA SER A 320 -30.96 -1.65 10.96
C SER A 320 -31.68 -1.82 9.62
N THR A 321 -32.58 -2.78 9.57
CA THR A 321 -33.46 -3.06 8.43
C THR A 321 -34.91 -2.90 8.85
N SER A 322 -35.82 -2.73 7.88
CA SER A 322 -37.26 -2.62 8.18
C SER A 322 -37.85 -3.87 8.85
N ALA A 323 -37.23 -5.04 8.66
CA ALA A 323 -37.60 -6.28 9.34
C ALA A 323 -37.08 -6.40 10.80
N GLY A 324 -36.40 -5.37 11.32
CA GLY A 324 -35.88 -5.33 12.68
C GLY A 324 -34.56 -6.09 12.90
N ASN A 325 -34.03 -6.75 11.88
CA ASN A 325 -32.66 -7.27 11.90
C ASN A 325 -31.63 -6.19 11.50
N SER A 326 -30.34 -6.53 11.58
CA SER A 326 -29.26 -5.65 11.14
C SER A 326 -28.36 -6.34 10.13
N ILE A 327 -27.78 -5.59 9.19
CA ILE A 327 -26.68 -6.06 8.34
C ILE A 327 -25.33 -5.49 8.80
N LEU A 328 -24.24 -6.15 8.42
CA LEU A 328 -22.89 -5.62 8.58
C LEU A 328 -22.56 -4.69 7.40
N VAL A 329 -21.99 -3.53 7.70
CA VAL A 329 -21.28 -2.70 6.73
C VAL A 329 -19.80 -2.76 7.07
N ALA A 330 -19.00 -3.21 6.11
CA ALA A 330 -17.56 -3.43 6.23
C ALA A 330 -16.82 -2.61 5.19
N GLU A 331 -16.64 -1.31 5.46
CA GLU A 331 -16.15 -0.33 4.48
C GLU A 331 -14.79 -0.71 3.87
N GLU A 332 -13.95 -1.43 4.63
CA GLU A 332 -12.65 -1.88 4.14
C GLU A 332 -12.74 -2.91 3.00
N GLN A 333 -13.93 -3.46 2.72
CA GLN A 333 -14.16 -4.35 1.58
C GLN A 333 -14.44 -3.58 0.29
N HIS A 334 -14.52 -2.24 0.30
CA HIS A 334 -14.75 -1.44 -0.90
C HIS A 334 -13.43 -0.80 -1.44
N PRO A 335 -12.94 -1.15 -2.64
CA PRO A 335 -11.72 -0.59 -3.21
C PRO A 335 -11.74 0.93 -3.34
N LEU A 336 -12.86 1.53 -3.77
CA LEU A 336 -12.96 3.00 -3.84
C LEU A 336 -12.80 3.69 -2.47
N ILE A 337 -13.02 2.97 -1.36
CA ILE A 337 -12.78 3.51 -0.01
C ILE A 337 -11.31 3.31 0.40
N THR A 338 -10.67 2.22 -0.03
CA THR A 338 -9.39 1.77 0.52
C THR A 338 -8.16 2.07 -0.36
N MET A 339 -8.34 2.31 -1.67
CA MET A 339 -7.25 2.50 -2.61
C MET A 339 -6.36 3.71 -2.28
N GLU A 340 -6.95 4.89 -2.09
CA GLU A 340 -6.18 6.09 -1.83
C GLU A 340 -5.49 6.02 -0.44
N PRO A 341 -6.14 5.55 0.64
CA PRO A 341 -5.48 5.22 1.89
C PRO A 341 -4.25 4.32 1.76
N ALA A 342 -4.35 3.26 0.94
CA ALA A 342 -3.26 2.33 0.69
C ALA A 342 -2.11 3.00 -0.06
N PHE A 343 -2.42 3.75 -1.14
CA PHE A 343 -1.42 4.46 -1.94
C PHE A 343 -0.71 5.55 -1.14
N LYS A 344 -1.43 6.33 -0.31
CA LYS A 344 -0.84 7.28 0.64
C LYS A 344 0.16 6.60 1.58
N HIS A 345 -0.20 5.44 2.14
CA HIS A 345 0.67 4.68 3.05
C HIS A 345 1.91 4.11 2.34
N ALA A 346 1.72 3.55 1.14
CA ALA A 346 2.81 3.05 0.31
C ALA A 346 3.76 4.18 -0.12
N THR A 347 3.24 5.31 -0.58
CA THR A 347 4.04 6.50 -0.93
C THR A 347 4.83 7.03 0.26
N ALA A 348 4.23 7.11 1.46
CA ALA A 348 4.97 7.51 2.66
C ALA A 348 6.10 6.52 2.99
N SER A 349 5.86 5.21 2.79
CA SER A 349 6.87 4.17 3.01
C SER A 349 8.00 4.25 1.98
N ILE A 350 7.67 4.55 0.72
CA ILE A 350 8.62 4.79 -0.37
C ILE A 350 9.49 6.00 -0.08
N ASN A 351 8.88 7.12 0.28
CA ASN A 351 9.61 8.35 0.56
C ASN A 351 10.52 8.17 1.79
N ALA A 352 10.08 7.42 2.80
CA ALA A 352 10.91 7.07 3.95
C ALA A 352 12.14 6.21 3.64
N MET A 353 12.14 5.50 2.52
CA MET A 353 13.28 4.73 2.01
C MET A 353 14.09 5.47 0.95
N GLY A 354 13.59 6.61 0.44
CA GLY A 354 14.19 7.35 -0.67
C GLY A 354 14.08 6.66 -2.04
N HIS A 355 13.50 5.46 -2.12
CA HIS A 355 13.39 4.72 -3.38
C HIS A 355 12.22 3.74 -3.37
N GLU A 356 11.58 3.56 -4.52
CA GLU A 356 10.36 2.76 -4.67
C GLU A 356 10.56 1.27 -4.36
N ILE A 357 11.62 0.65 -4.89
CA ILE A 357 11.96 -0.77 -4.64
C ILE A 357 11.97 -1.14 -3.14
N PRO A 358 12.84 -0.57 -2.28
CA PRO A 358 12.79 -0.84 -0.84
C PRO A 358 11.49 -0.35 -0.18
N GLY A 359 10.90 0.74 -0.70
CA GLY A 359 9.66 1.32 -0.22
C GLY A 359 8.43 0.41 -0.30
N ILE A 360 8.23 -0.22 -1.45
CA ILE A 360 7.15 -1.19 -1.65
C ILE A 360 7.37 -2.42 -0.76
N SER A 361 8.61 -2.84 -0.54
CA SER A 361 8.89 -3.88 0.45
C SER A 361 8.65 -3.42 1.90
N ALA A 362 8.89 -2.14 2.19
CA ALA A 362 8.60 -1.53 3.49
C ALA A 362 7.10 -1.43 3.78
N TYR A 363 6.26 -1.23 2.77
CA TYR A 363 4.80 -1.34 2.89
C TYR A 363 4.39 -2.70 3.46
N HIS A 364 4.96 -3.78 2.91
CA HIS A 364 4.65 -5.15 3.31
C HIS A 364 5.25 -5.56 4.66
N THR A 365 6.52 -5.21 4.88
CA THR A 365 7.31 -5.74 5.99
C THR A 365 7.51 -4.76 7.15
N GLY A 366 7.09 -3.51 6.95
CA GLY A 366 7.35 -2.41 7.85
C GLY A 366 8.71 -1.74 7.60
N VAL A 367 8.70 -0.40 7.62
CA VAL A 367 9.89 0.48 7.50
C VAL A 367 11.02 0.07 8.44
N ASN A 368 10.71 -0.24 9.71
CA ASN A 368 11.72 -0.61 10.70
C ASN A 368 12.46 -1.92 10.37
N ASN A 369 11.79 -2.84 9.67
CA ASN A 369 12.40 -4.09 9.22
C ASN A 369 13.41 -3.82 8.10
N ILE A 370 13.06 -2.96 7.14
CA ILE A 370 14.00 -2.55 6.07
C ILE A 370 15.21 -1.79 6.66
N TYR A 371 15.01 -0.89 7.61
CA TYR A 371 16.11 -0.19 8.29
C TYR A 371 17.14 -1.13 8.89
N ASN A 372 16.70 -2.05 9.76
CA ASN A 372 17.62 -2.89 10.51
C ASN A 372 18.15 -4.08 9.68
N GLU A 373 17.28 -4.70 8.89
CA GLU A 373 17.58 -5.97 8.23
C GLU A 373 18.18 -5.78 6.85
N ILE A 374 17.89 -4.69 6.16
CA ILE A 374 18.43 -4.41 4.83
C ILE A 374 19.53 -3.37 4.93
N ILE A 375 19.19 -2.13 5.31
CA ILE A 375 20.11 -1.00 5.21
C ILE A 375 21.31 -1.16 6.15
N VAL A 376 21.07 -1.39 7.45
CA VAL A 376 22.17 -1.53 8.42
C VAL A 376 23.04 -2.75 8.12
N LYS A 377 22.45 -3.89 7.74
CA LYS A 377 23.22 -5.10 7.41
C LYS A 377 24.02 -4.93 6.13
N PHE A 378 23.48 -4.29 5.09
CA PHE A 378 24.22 -3.97 3.88
C PHE A 378 25.47 -3.14 4.19
N LEU A 379 25.30 -2.00 4.87
CA LEU A 379 26.42 -1.10 5.21
C LEU A 379 27.51 -1.78 6.06
N LYS A 380 27.16 -2.81 6.84
CA LYS A 380 28.11 -3.54 7.69
C LYS A 380 28.79 -4.73 7.01
N ASN A 381 28.13 -5.37 6.06
CA ASN A 381 28.57 -6.68 5.53
C ASN A 381 28.88 -6.67 4.03
N ALA A 382 28.61 -5.57 3.33
CA ALA A 382 28.72 -5.45 1.88
C ALA A 382 29.55 -4.21 1.51
N GLN A 383 30.65 -4.00 2.24
CA GLN A 383 31.49 -2.78 2.15
C GLN A 383 32.12 -2.62 0.76
N GLU A 384 32.31 -3.72 0.04
CA GLU A 384 32.81 -3.76 -1.33
C GLU A 384 31.90 -3.02 -2.34
N TYR A 385 30.60 -2.88 -2.06
CA TYR A 385 29.66 -2.13 -2.91
C TYR A 385 29.52 -0.66 -2.51
N VAL A 386 30.13 -0.27 -1.38
CA VAL A 386 29.92 1.07 -0.81
C VAL A 386 30.69 2.10 -1.64
N SER A 387 29.93 2.90 -2.40
CA SER A 387 30.46 3.97 -3.26
C SER A 387 29.53 5.19 -3.25
N PRO A 388 29.97 6.37 -3.72
CA PRO A 388 29.11 7.56 -3.75
C PRO A 388 27.85 7.42 -4.61
N SER A 389 27.82 6.47 -5.55
CA SER A 389 26.67 6.20 -6.44
C SER A 389 25.71 5.14 -5.89
N ILE A 390 26.03 4.54 -4.74
CA ILE A 390 25.20 3.50 -4.12
C ILE A 390 23.91 4.09 -3.54
N THR A 391 22.81 3.34 -3.68
CA THR A 391 21.49 3.76 -3.24
C THR A 391 20.84 2.75 -2.30
N THR A 392 19.76 3.16 -1.65
CA THR A 392 18.94 2.27 -0.82
C THR A 392 18.31 1.11 -1.61
N ALA A 393 18.13 1.27 -2.93
CA ALA A 393 17.69 0.19 -3.81
C ALA A 393 18.78 -0.88 -4.01
N ASP A 394 20.04 -0.47 -4.15
CA ASP A 394 21.15 -1.42 -4.26
C ASP A 394 21.30 -2.24 -2.96
N ALA A 395 21.14 -1.60 -1.79
CA ALA A 395 21.12 -2.29 -0.50
C ALA A 395 19.99 -3.32 -0.40
N TYR A 396 18.79 -2.98 -0.91
CA TYR A 396 17.68 -3.92 -0.98
C TYR A 396 17.97 -5.08 -1.91
N ILE A 397 18.50 -4.80 -3.09
CA ILE A 397 18.84 -5.81 -4.08
C ILE A 397 19.85 -6.80 -3.50
N TRP A 398 20.90 -6.30 -2.84
CA TRP A 398 21.83 -7.11 -2.06
C TRP A 398 21.09 -8.00 -1.06
N GLY A 399 20.22 -7.41 -0.24
CA GLY A 399 19.48 -8.15 0.78
C GLY A 399 18.55 -9.24 0.23
N VAL A 400 18.07 -9.13 -1.02
CA VAL A 400 17.23 -10.17 -1.65
C VAL A 400 17.98 -11.10 -2.60
N THR A 401 19.27 -10.87 -2.81
CA THR A 401 20.16 -11.73 -3.61
C THR A 401 21.18 -12.38 -2.68
N GLU A 402 22.45 -11.98 -2.77
CA GLU A 402 23.57 -12.56 -2.02
C GLU A 402 23.49 -12.33 -0.50
N GLY A 403 22.95 -11.17 -0.07
CA GLY A 403 22.79 -10.84 1.34
C GLY A 403 21.65 -11.61 2.01
N PHE A 404 20.84 -12.36 1.25
CA PHE A 404 19.63 -12.99 1.78
C PHE A 404 19.86 -13.90 3.01
N PRO A 405 20.90 -14.75 3.05
CA PRO A 405 21.20 -15.57 4.23
C PRO A 405 21.59 -14.76 5.48
N ILE A 406 22.03 -13.51 5.31
CA ILE A 406 22.42 -12.60 6.40
C ILE A 406 21.18 -11.84 6.90
N VAL A 407 20.38 -11.28 5.98
CA VAL A 407 19.22 -10.47 6.35
C VAL A 407 18.09 -11.31 6.91
N SER A 408 17.90 -12.54 6.44
CA SER A 408 16.84 -13.44 6.92
C SER A 408 17.14 -14.13 8.24
N ARG A 409 18.41 -14.18 8.65
CA ARG A 409 18.83 -14.86 9.86
C ARG A 409 18.24 -14.17 11.09
N ASN A 410 17.44 -14.92 11.84
CA ASN A 410 16.76 -14.47 13.07
C ASN A 410 15.91 -13.21 12.87
N SER A 411 15.32 -13.07 11.69
CA SER A 411 14.62 -11.86 11.26
C SER A 411 13.20 -12.19 10.76
N SER A 412 12.33 -11.18 10.78
CA SER A 412 11.02 -11.26 10.13
C SER A 412 11.10 -11.06 8.61
N PHE A 413 12.24 -10.58 8.09
CA PHE A 413 12.51 -10.49 6.66
C PHE A 413 12.83 -11.86 6.07
N GLY A 414 11.79 -12.64 5.80
CA GLY A 414 11.91 -14.01 5.30
C GLY A 414 11.73 -14.16 3.79
N ASP A 415 11.50 -15.40 3.37
CA ASP A 415 11.30 -15.79 1.97
C ASP A 415 10.08 -15.09 1.33
N PHE A 416 9.06 -14.73 2.10
CA PHE A 416 7.92 -13.95 1.61
C PHE A 416 8.34 -12.52 1.26
N SER A 417 9.01 -11.83 2.19
CA SER A 417 9.55 -10.48 2.05
C SER A 417 10.49 -10.34 0.85
N ARG A 418 11.41 -11.29 0.69
CA ARG A 418 12.36 -11.37 -0.43
C ARG A 418 11.67 -11.27 -1.80
N THR A 419 10.45 -11.78 -1.89
CA THR A 419 9.75 -12.02 -3.15
C THR A 419 8.63 -11.02 -3.42
N TYR A 420 8.53 -9.99 -2.58
CA TYR A 420 7.44 -9.03 -2.66
C TYR A 420 7.54 -8.18 -3.94
N VAL A 421 8.62 -7.42 -4.09
CA VAL A 421 8.85 -6.53 -5.25
C VAL A 421 8.98 -7.30 -6.56
N VAL A 422 9.82 -8.35 -6.61
CA VAL A 422 9.97 -9.17 -7.84
C VAL A 422 8.68 -9.88 -8.23
N GLY A 423 7.82 -10.20 -7.25
CA GLY A 423 6.49 -10.74 -7.52
C GLY A 423 5.51 -9.69 -8.02
N ALA A 424 5.58 -8.45 -7.53
CA ALA A 424 4.74 -7.34 -7.99
C ALA A 424 5.08 -7.05 -9.46
N TYR A 425 6.37 -6.89 -9.76
CA TYR A 425 6.84 -6.74 -11.13
C TYR A 425 6.47 -7.95 -12.01
N GLY A 426 6.62 -9.18 -11.51
CA GLY A 426 6.20 -10.37 -12.24
C GLY A 426 4.69 -10.42 -12.54
N ALA A 427 3.85 -9.92 -11.63
CA ALA A 427 2.42 -9.79 -11.84
C ALA A 427 2.07 -8.72 -12.88
N LEU A 428 2.76 -7.57 -12.84
CA LEU A 428 2.62 -6.50 -13.84
C LEU A 428 2.99 -7.02 -15.23
N LYS A 429 4.19 -7.61 -15.40
CA LYS A 429 4.65 -8.18 -16.68
C LYS A 429 3.72 -9.28 -17.20
N ALA A 430 3.10 -10.06 -16.32
CA ALA A 430 2.14 -11.08 -16.73
C ALA A 430 0.88 -10.52 -17.40
N MET A 431 0.56 -9.25 -17.15
CA MET A 431 -0.61 -8.56 -17.70
C MET A 431 -0.22 -7.36 -18.58
N GLU A 432 1.06 -7.20 -18.93
CA GLU A 432 1.54 -5.96 -19.54
C GLU A 432 0.94 -5.65 -20.90
N GLU A 433 0.65 -6.70 -21.68
CA GLU A 433 0.03 -6.64 -23.01
C GLU A 433 -1.50 -6.71 -22.96
N ALA A 434 -2.09 -6.89 -21.77
CA ALA A 434 -3.54 -6.96 -21.66
C ALA A 434 -4.14 -5.56 -21.82
N THR A 435 -5.07 -5.41 -22.77
CA THR A 435 -5.81 -4.16 -22.94
C THR A 435 -6.56 -3.79 -21.68
N ILE A 436 -6.35 -2.55 -21.24
CA ILE A 436 -7.09 -1.91 -20.16
C ILE A 436 -8.31 -1.24 -20.80
N ASP A 437 -9.48 -1.78 -20.53
CA ASP A 437 -10.74 -1.26 -21.03
C ASP A 437 -11.32 -0.26 -20.02
N THR A 438 -11.07 1.03 -20.22
CA THR A 438 -11.55 2.13 -19.35
C THR A 438 -13.08 2.21 -19.35
N SER A 439 -13.78 1.64 -20.34
CA SER A 439 -15.24 1.52 -20.30
C SER A 439 -15.73 0.60 -19.18
N GLN A 440 -14.87 -0.24 -18.59
CA GLN A 440 -15.20 -1.07 -17.42
C GLN A 440 -15.02 -0.33 -16.09
N THR A 441 -14.38 0.84 -16.07
CA THR A 441 -14.18 1.65 -14.86
C THR A 441 -15.51 1.95 -14.19
N ILE A 442 -15.58 1.70 -12.88
CA ILE A 442 -16.77 2.00 -12.10
C ILE A 442 -16.88 3.50 -11.89
N LEU A 443 -18.04 4.07 -12.22
CA LEU A 443 -18.34 5.48 -11.98
C LEU A 443 -19.38 5.55 -10.86
N ALA A 444 -19.17 6.39 -9.86
CA ALA A 444 -20.05 6.45 -8.69
C ALA A 444 -19.89 7.75 -7.91
N ASP A 445 -20.98 8.26 -7.34
CA ASP A 445 -20.93 9.26 -6.29
C ASP A 445 -20.91 8.52 -4.93
N ARG A 446 -19.82 8.67 -4.16
CA ARG A 446 -19.79 8.29 -2.74
C ARG A 446 -20.45 9.39 -1.94
N MET A 447 -21.40 9.05 -1.09
CA MET A 447 -22.18 10.02 -0.33
C MET A 447 -22.55 9.53 1.07
N ALA A 448 -22.93 10.47 1.93
CA ALA A 448 -23.59 10.24 3.21
C ALA A 448 -24.86 11.08 3.29
N LEU A 449 -25.80 10.67 4.14
CA LEU A 449 -27.01 11.47 4.39
C LEU A 449 -26.68 12.70 5.25
N ALA A 450 -27.40 13.79 5.03
CA ALA A 450 -27.32 14.98 5.87
C ALA A 450 -27.72 14.68 7.32
N SER A 451 -27.15 15.41 8.27
CA SER A 451 -27.34 15.17 9.70
C SER A 451 -28.83 15.08 10.08
N GLY A 452 -29.18 14.04 10.85
CA GLY A 452 -30.55 13.76 11.28
C GLY A 452 -31.47 13.15 10.21
N LYS A 453 -31.04 13.04 8.94
CA LYS A 453 -31.83 12.41 7.88
C LYS A 453 -31.75 10.89 7.93
N ARG A 454 -32.86 10.26 7.52
CA ARG A 454 -32.99 8.81 7.35
C ARG A 454 -33.89 8.49 6.16
N ILE A 455 -33.61 7.39 5.49
CA ILE A 455 -34.39 6.89 4.35
C ILE A 455 -34.23 5.38 4.22
N THR A 456 -35.28 4.67 3.81
CA THR A 456 -35.17 3.24 3.52
C THR A 456 -34.54 3.03 2.14
N LEU A 457 -33.77 1.95 1.97
CA LEU A 457 -33.21 1.58 0.67
C LEU A 457 -34.30 1.39 -0.38
N ASP A 458 -35.43 0.78 0.01
CA ASP A 458 -36.59 0.63 -0.87
C ASP A 458 -37.11 1.96 -1.40
N HIS A 459 -37.19 3.00 -0.55
CA HIS A 459 -37.64 4.32 -0.99
C HIS A 459 -36.63 4.99 -1.93
N VAL A 460 -35.32 4.88 -1.65
CA VAL A 460 -34.27 5.38 -2.56
C VAL A 460 -34.38 4.70 -3.92
N LEU A 461 -34.43 3.37 -3.95
CA LEU A 461 -34.42 2.61 -5.21
C LEU A 461 -35.73 2.74 -5.98
N THR A 462 -36.87 2.85 -5.31
CA THR A 462 -38.17 3.11 -5.95
C THR A 462 -38.19 4.49 -6.61
N THR A 463 -37.71 5.52 -5.89
CA THR A 463 -37.61 6.87 -6.45
C THR A 463 -36.73 6.90 -7.69
N LEU A 464 -35.60 6.18 -7.66
CA LEU A 464 -34.74 6.03 -8.84
C LEU A 464 -35.48 5.27 -9.96
N ALA A 465 -36.13 4.15 -9.67
CA ALA A 465 -36.83 3.34 -10.67
C ALA A 465 -37.90 4.12 -11.44
N GLU A 466 -38.72 4.91 -10.73
CA GLU A 466 -39.83 5.68 -11.29
C GLU A 466 -39.36 6.87 -12.16
N ASN A 467 -38.10 7.28 -12.02
CA ASN A 467 -37.57 8.52 -12.60
C ASN A 467 -36.35 8.28 -13.52
N GLY A 468 -36.28 7.13 -14.18
CA GLY A 468 -35.22 6.82 -15.17
C GLY A 468 -33.89 6.37 -14.56
N GLY A 469 -33.86 6.05 -13.27
CA GLY A 469 -32.68 5.54 -12.57
C GLY A 469 -32.23 4.15 -13.01
N GLY A 470 -33.10 3.41 -13.73
CA GLY A 470 -32.79 2.11 -14.33
C GLY A 470 -31.70 2.16 -15.40
N ASP A 471 -31.62 3.28 -16.12
CA ASP A 471 -30.72 3.52 -17.26
C ASP A 471 -29.36 4.13 -16.86
N LEU A 472 -29.18 4.41 -15.56
CA LEU A 472 -27.92 4.92 -15.03
C LEU A 472 -26.80 3.87 -15.16
N PRO A 473 -25.52 4.29 -15.22
CA PRO A 473 -24.40 3.37 -15.44
C PRO A 473 -24.06 2.56 -14.18
N TRP A 474 -24.89 1.61 -13.80
CA TRP A 474 -24.72 0.73 -12.63
C TRP A 474 -23.54 -0.24 -12.73
N LYS A 475 -22.92 -0.38 -13.91
CA LYS A 475 -21.88 -1.37 -14.24
C LYS A 475 -22.25 -2.80 -13.80
N ALA A 476 -23.53 -3.12 -13.96
CA ALA A 476 -24.12 -4.40 -13.69
C ALA A 476 -25.12 -4.74 -14.81
N PRO A 477 -25.32 -6.02 -15.17
CA PRO A 477 -26.25 -6.41 -16.22
C PRO A 477 -27.67 -5.88 -15.98
N ASP A 478 -28.32 -5.44 -17.06
CA ASP A 478 -29.66 -4.86 -16.95
C ASP A 478 -30.74 -5.87 -16.54
N SER A 479 -30.47 -7.16 -16.73
CA SER A 479 -31.31 -8.26 -16.27
C SER A 479 -31.41 -8.36 -14.74
N LEU A 480 -30.60 -7.62 -13.98
CA LEU A 480 -30.62 -7.62 -12.52
C LEU A 480 -31.57 -6.56 -11.97
N SER A 481 -32.26 -6.90 -10.88
CA SER A 481 -33.04 -5.94 -10.08
C SER A 481 -32.18 -4.78 -9.59
N LEU A 482 -32.77 -3.59 -9.42
CA LEU A 482 -32.03 -2.42 -8.92
C LEU A 482 -31.40 -2.67 -7.56
N TYR A 483 -32.06 -3.43 -6.68
CA TYR A 483 -31.47 -3.89 -5.43
C TYR A 483 -30.17 -4.66 -5.63
N THR A 484 -30.14 -5.60 -6.58
CA THR A 484 -28.93 -6.39 -6.86
C THR A 484 -27.83 -5.54 -7.50
N ARG A 485 -28.19 -4.56 -8.35
CA ARG A 485 -27.24 -3.58 -8.90
C ARG A 485 -26.66 -2.70 -7.78
N PHE A 486 -27.49 -2.19 -6.87
CA PHE A 486 -27.07 -1.46 -5.68
C PHE A 486 -26.13 -2.29 -4.80
N ALA A 487 -26.48 -3.54 -4.51
CA ALA A 487 -25.66 -4.43 -3.68
C ALA A 487 -24.28 -4.72 -4.30
N ARG A 488 -24.19 -4.84 -5.63
CA ARG A 488 -22.90 -4.99 -6.34
C ARG A 488 -22.05 -3.72 -6.27
N LEU A 489 -22.67 -2.55 -6.45
CA LEU A 489 -22.00 -1.25 -6.31
C LEU A 489 -21.58 -0.97 -4.86
N ASN A 490 -22.33 -1.48 -3.89
CA ASN A 490 -22.11 -1.28 -2.46
C ASN A 490 -21.67 -2.58 -1.77
N LYS A 491 -20.66 -3.26 -2.32
CA LYS A 491 -20.26 -4.60 -1.85
C LYS A 491 -19.78 -4.66 -0.39
N HIS A 492 -19.47 -3.52 0.22
CA HIS A 492 -19.20 -3.42 1.66
C HIS A 492 -20.45 -3.57 2.52
N PHE A 493 -21.65 -3.44 1.97
CA PHE A 493 -22.90 -3.80 2.65
C PHE A 493 -23.15 -5.30 2.48
N HIS A 494 -23.22 -6.03 3.60
CA HIS A 494 -23.52 -7.47 3.62
C HIS A 494 -25.02 -7.71 3.47
N LEU A 495 -25.54 -7.31 2.31
CA LEU A 495 -26.93 -7.41 1.93
C LEU A 495 -27.30 -8.87 1.59
N PRO A 496 -28.48 -9.36 1.99
CA PRO A 496 -28.95 -10.67 1.57
C PRO A 496 -29.19 -10.70 0.06
N ALA A 497 -29.16 -11.90 -0.54
CA ALA A 497 -29.49 -12.06 -1.95
C ALA A 497 -30.87 -11.48 -2.27
N GLY A 498 -30.95 -10.75 -3.38
CA GLY A 498 -32.20 -10.20 -3.90
C GLY A 498 -32.96 -11.21 -4.77
N PRO A 499 -34.23 -10.94 -5.09
CA PRO A 499 -34.93 -11.64 -6.15
C PRO A 499 -34.24 -11.36 -7.50
N ASP A 500 -34.22 -12.37 -8.36
CA ASP A 500 -33.79 -12.23 -9.75
C ASP A 500 -34.67 -11.18 -10.47
N GLY A 501 -34.05 -10.35 -11.33
CA GLY A 501 -34.80 -9.41 -12.18
C GLY A 501 -35.54 -10.14 -13.29
N SER A 502 -36.64 -9.56 -13.78
CA SER A 502 -37.29 -10.02 -15.03
C SER A 502 -36.80 -9.17 -16.20
N SER A 503 -36.65 -9.76 -17.39
CA SER A 503 -36.28 -9.02 -18.61
C SER A 503 -37.31 -8.00 -19.06
N ASP A 504 -38.55 -8.11 -18.56
CA ASP A 504 -39.71 -7.44 -19.14
C ASP A 504 -40.21 -6.26 -18.28
N SER A 505 -39.60 -6.02 -17.11
CA SER A 505 -39.92 -4.89 -16.22
C SER A 505 -38.79 -4.57 -15.22
N LEU A 506 -38.56 -3.29 -14.95
CA LEU A 506 -37.60 -2.83 -13.94
C LEU A 506 -38.12 -3.19 -12.53
N VAL A 507 -37.63 -4.31 -11.99
CA VAL A 507 -37.96 -4.74 -10.63
C VAL A 507 -37.00 -4.07 -9.64
N VAL A 508 -37.53 -3.28 -8.70
CA VAL A 508 -36.76 -2.76 -7.55
C VAL A 508 -36.26 -3.92 -6.69
N GLY A 509 -37.21 -4.75 -6.25
CA GLY A 509 -36.93 -6.07 -5.66
C GLY A 509 -36.22 -6.03 -4.31
N VAL A 510 -36.51 -5.08 -3.42
CA VAL A 510 -35.85 -5.03 -2.10
C VAL A 510 -36.49 -6.05 -1.15
N PRO A 511 -35.78 -7.09 -0.69
CA PRO A 511 -36.31 -7.99 0.33
C PRO A 511 -36.38 -7.28 1.69
N GLU A 512 -37.37 -7.60 2.54
CA GLU A 512 -37.53 -6.93 3.86
C GLU A 512 -36.27 -6.99 4.73
N ARG A 513 -35.55 -8.13 4.71
CA ARG A 513 -34.28 -8.32 5.44
C ARG A 513 -33.10 -7.55 4.86
N GLY A 514 -33.23 -7.02 3.64
CA GLY A 514 -32.24 -6.19 2.94
C GLY A 514 -32.66 -4.73 2.80
N ASN A 515 -33.88 -4.37 3.23
CA ASN A 515 -34.35 -2.98 3.21
C ASN A 515 -33.74 -2.20 4.38
N VAL A 516 -32.52 -1.73 4.18
CA VAL A 516 -31.76 -1.00 5.21
C VAL A 516 -32.33 0.40 5.43
N GLU A 517 -32.36 0.83 6.69
CA GLU A 517 -32.60 2.22 7.06
C GLU A 517 -31.25 2.96 6.97
N LEU A 518 -31.01 3.61 5.82
CA LEU A 518 -29.88 4.51 5.66
C LEU A 518 -30.10 5.71 6.57
N SER A 519 -29.09 6.06 7.35
CA SER A 519 -29.09 7.19 8.28
C SER A 519 -27.76 7.93 8.14
N ALA A 520 -27.70 9.20 8.56
CA ALA A 520 -26.44 9.96 8.50
C ALA A 520 -25.30 9.26 9.24
N THR A 521 -25.60 8.66 10.40
CA THR A 521 -24.63 7.97 11.25
C THR A 521 -25.20 6.68 11.84
N ALA A 522 -24.36 5.67 11.97
CA ALA A 522 -24.66 4.43 12.67
C ALA A 522 -23.54 4.08 13.65
N GLN A 523 -23.88 3.83 14.91
CA GLN A 523 -22.90 3.54 15.98
C GLN A 523 -21.82 4.64 16.14
N GLY A 524 -22.17 5.89 15.84
CA GLY A 524 -21.26 7.04 15.89
C GLY A 524 -20.46 7.27 14.61
N GLU A 525 -20.53 6.34 13.64
CA GLU A 525 -19.77 6.43 12.38
C GLU A 525 -20.65 6.93 11.24
N THR A 526 -20.06 7.67 10.29
CA THR A 526 -20.77 8.14 9.09
C THR A 526 -21.12 6.98 8.18
N VAL A 527 -22.37 6.90 7.72
CA VAL A 527 -22.79 5.84 6.79
C VAL A 527 -22.49 6.27 5.36
N ARG A 528 -21.57 5.55 4.70
CA ARG A 528 -21.15 5.84 3.33
C ARG A 528 -21.70 4.82 2.36
N PHE A 529 -22.37 5.29 1.32
CA PHE A 529 -22.88 4.46 0.23
C PHE A 529 -22.60 5.12 -1.11
N PHE A 530 -22.77 4.33 -2.18
CA PHE A 530 -22.48 4.71 -3.54
C PHE A 530 -23.75 4.61 -4.38
N LEU A 531 -23.96 5.59 -5.25
CA LEU A 531 -24.95 5.54 -6.32
C LEU A 531 -24.28 5.89 -7.65
N PRO A 532 -24.77 5.41 -8.80
CA PRO A 532 -24.19 5.78 -10.09
C PRO A 532 -24.35 7.29 -10.35
N PRO A 533 -23.47 7.90 -11.17
CA PRO A 533 -23.59 9.29 -11.57
C PRO A 533 -25.00 9.62 -12.08
N GLY A 534 -25.53 10.77 -11.68
CA GLY A 534 -26.88 11.20 -12.03
C GLY A 534 -27.97 10.76 -11.05
N ALA A 535 -27.75 9.71 -10.24
CA ALA A 535 -28.72 9.28 -9.23
C ALA A 535 -29.01 10.39 -8.20
N ARG A 536 -27.97 11.11 -7.74
CA ARG A 536 -28.12 12.25 -6.83
C ARG A 536 -29.03 13.33 -7.41
N ARG A 537 -28.87 13.67 -8.70
CA ARG A 537 -29.73 14.64 -9.39
C ARG A 537 -31.18 14.16 -9.46
N ILE A 538 -31.42 12.87 -9.73
CA ILE A 538 -32.77 12.29 -9.73
C ILE A 538 -33.39 12.41 -8.33
N LEU A 539 -32.67 12.05 -7.27
CA LEU A 539 -33.17 12.19 -5.90
C LEU A 539 -33.51 13.65 -5.58
N ASN A 540 -32.62 14.59 -5.90
CA ASN A 540 -32.83 16.01 -5.63
C ASN A 540 -34.06 16.57 -6.36
N ASN A 541 -34.25 16.20 -7.63
CA ASN A 541 -35.40 16.62 -8.43
C ASN A 541 -36.74 16.02 -7.97
N ASN A 542 -36.70 14.96 -7.15
CA ASN A 542 -37.87 14.23 -6.67
C ASN A 542 -38.09 14.38 -5.16
N GLY A 543 -37.80 15.57 -4.62
CA GLY A 543 -38.14 15.92 -3.24
C GLY A 543 -37.10 15.54 -2.19
N HIS A 544 -35.89 15.13 -2.60
CA HIS A 544 -34.81 14.73 -1.69
C HIS A 544 -33.59 15.66 -1.73
N ALA A 545 -33.75 16.94 -2.09
CA ALA A 545 -32.65 17.91 -2.18
C ALA A 545 -31.81 18.07 -0.89
N ASP A 546 -32.45 17.95 0.29
CA ASP A 546 -31.77 18.05 1.59
C ASP A 546 -31.42 16.68 2.20
N LEU A 547 -31.51 15.59 1.42
CA LEU A 547 -31.27 14.23 1.92
C LEU A 547 -29.78 13.93 2.07
N ILE A 548 -28.97 14.41 1.12
CA ILE A 548 -27.53 14.15 1.02
C ILE A 548 -26.74 15.29 1.65
N ASP A 549 -25.67 14.96 2.39
CA ASP A 549 -24.68 15.95 2.78
C ASP A 549 -23.78 16.26 1.59
N GLU A 550 -24.03 17.38 0.92
CA GLU A 550 -23.29 17.82 -0.26
C GLU A 550 -21.78 17.97 0.01
N SER A 551 -21.37 18.28 1.26
CA SER A 551 -19.95 18.36 1.62
C SER A 551 -19.26 16.98 1.74
N SER A 552 -20.04 15.91 1.85
CA SER A 552 -19.57 14.52 1.94
C SER A 552 -19.38 13.85 0.57
N VAL A 553 -19.93 14.45 -0.49
CA VAL A 553 -19.97 13.86 -1.83
C VAL A 553 -18.56 13.81 -2.41
N PHE A 554 -18.16 12.62 -2.85
CA PHE A 554 -16.94 12.43 -3.64
C PHE A 554 -17.30 11.68 -4.91
N GLN A 555 -17.01 12.28 -6.07
CA GLN A 555 -17.32 11.71 -7.37
C GLN A 555 -16.15 10.87 -7.86
N PHE A 556 -16.42 9.61 -8.16
CA PHE A 556 -15.54 8.70 -8.88
C PHE A 556 -15.95 8.73 -10.35
N ASN A 557 -15.12 9.38 -11.16
CA ASN A 557 -15.26 9.58 -12.60
C ASN A 557 -13.90 9.41 -13.29
N HIS A 558 -13.86 9.52 -14.62
CA HIS A 558 -12.59 9.41 -15.33
C HIS A 558 -11.56 10.47 -14.90
N ASP A 559 -11.94 11.63 -14.38
CA ASP A 559 -10.98 12.66 -13.95
C ASP A 559 -10.50 12.52 -12.50
N THR A 560 -10.98 11.50 -11.78
CA THR A 560 -10.61 11.28 -10.38
C THR A 560 -9.13 10.93 -10.29
N TYR A 561 -8.40 11.65 -9.41
CA TYR A 561 -6.95 11.58 -9.29
C TYR A 561 -6.19 12.03 -10.54
N ALA A 562 -6.77 12.95 -11.33
CA ALA A 562 -6.04 13.68 -12.35
C ALA A 562 -4.73 14.26 -11.77
N ASP A 563 -3.74 14.38 -12.65
CA ASP A 563 -2.43 14.95 -12.32
C ASP A 563 -2.63 16.33 -11.68
N PRO A 564 -2.03 16.64 -10.51
CA PRO A 564 -2.20 17.93 -9.86
C PRO A 564 -1.77 19.14 -10.72
N GLY A 565 -1.06 18.91 -11.84
CA GLY A 565 -0.58 19.97 -12.73
C GLY A 565 0.62 20.72 -12.14
N GLU A 566 1.44 21.34 -13.00
CA GLU A 566 2.64 22.04 -12.53
C GLU A 566 2.32 23.24 -11.64
N GLY A 567 1.20 23.94 -11.90
CA GLY A 567 0.76 25.10 -11.12
C GLY A 567 0.35 24.79 -9.68
N MET A 568 0.08 23.52 -9.34
CA MET A 568 -0.26 23.11 -7.98
C MET A 568 0.97 22.75 -7.14
N LYS A 569 2.15 22.55 -7.75
CA LYS A 569 3.40 22.33 -7.01
C LYS A 569 4.03 23.68 -6.63
N THR A 570 4.53 23.76 -5.41
CA THR A 570 5.25 24.92 -4.86
C THR A 570 6.73 24.61 -4.71
N LYS A 571 7.52 25.62 -4.33
CA LYS A 571 8.91 25.44 -3.90
C LYS A 571 9.09 24.36 -2.82
N TYR A 572 8.09 24.17 -1.94
CA TYR A 572 8.15 23.18 -0.86
C TYR A 572 7.98 21.75 -1.36
N ASP A 573 7.17 21.53 -2.40
CA ASP A 573 7.06 20.25 -3.09
C ASP A 573 8.42 19.85 -3.68
N HIS A 574 9.10 20.78 -4.34
CA HIS A 574 10.45 20.55 -4.86
C HIS A 574 11.51 20.35 -3.77
N GLN A 575 11.39 21.03 -2.62
CA GLN A 575 12.26 20.78 -1.47
C GLN A 575 12.07 19.37 -0.92
N TYR A 576 10.83 18.88 -0.86
CA TYR A 576 10.54 17.52 -0.43
C TYR A 576 11.06 16.47 -1.43
N ASP A 577 10.92 16.73 -2.74
CA ASP A 577 11.49 15.86 -3.78
C ASP A 577 13.03 15.76 -3.67
N ARG A 578 13.71 16.89 -3.40
CA ARG A 578 15.16 16.90 -3.16
C ARG A 578 15.55 16.10 -1.92
N LEU A 579 14.82 16.28 -0.81
CA LEU A 579 15.04 15.49 0.41
C LEU A 579 14.91 13.98 0.12
N ILE A 580 13.93 13.57 -0.69
CA ILE A 580 13.77 12.16 -1.07
C ILE A 580 14.98 11.66 -1.88
N ASP A 581 15.54 12.44 -2.82
CA ASP A 581 16.76 12.04 -3.55
C ASP A 581 18.00 11.98 -2.64
N GLU A 582 18.08 12.83 -1.61
CA GLU A 582 19.13 12.70 -0.60
C GLU A 582 18.99 11.39 0.19
N ILE A 583 17.78 11.05 0.63
CA ILE A 583 17.48 9.80 1.34
C ILE A 583 17.83 8.59 0.46
N ARG A 584 17.54 8.65 -0.84
CA ARG A 584 17.91 7.61 -1.83
C ARG A 584 19.38 7.24 -1.75
N ARG A 585 20.24 8.22 -1.47
CA ARG A 585 21.70 8.06 -1.33
C ARG A 585 22.13 8.00 0.14
N PHE A 586 21.31 7.39 0.98
CA PHE A 586 21.54 7.22 2.43
C PHE A 586 21.59 8.54 3.22
N GLY A 587 20.83 9.57 2.83
CA GLY A 587 20.65 10.82 3.58
C GLY A 587 19.85 10.68 4.88
N PHE A 588 20.13 9.66 5.69
CA PHE A 588 19.52 9.43 7.01
C PHE A 588 20.28 10.21 8.08
N THR A 589 20.20 11.54 8.05
CA THR A 589 20.88 12.43 8.99
C THR A 589 19.89 13.17 9.89
N GLU A 590 20.37 13.71 11.02
CA GLU A 590 19.50 14.52 11.90
C GLU A 590 19.07 15.82 11.23
N GLU A 591 19.91 16.41 10.37
CA GLU A 591 19.57 17.60 9.59
C GLU A 591 18.40 17.34 8.65
N ASN A 592 18.46 16.24 7.89
CA ASN A 592 17.40 15.85 6.96
C ASN A 592 16.12 15.46 7.70
N LYS A 593 16.26 14.91 8.92
CA LYS A 593 15.11 14.61 9.79
C LYS A 593 14.45 15.88 10.31
N GLN A 594 15.23 16.91 10.63
CA GLN A 594 14.70 18.21 10.99
C GLN A 594 14.03 18.88 9.80
N GLN A 595 14.65 18.87 8.62
CA GLN A 595 14.05 19.39 7.39
C GLN A 595 12.71 18.70 7.07
N LEU A 596 12.62 17.38 7.26
CA LEU A 596 11.35 16.64 7.12
C LEU A 596 10.28 17.14 8.10
N ALA A 597 10.66 17.45 9.35
CA ALA A 597 9.75 17.96 10.35
C ALA A 597 9.22 19.35 9.99
N ASP A 598 10.09 20.23 9.49
CA ASP A 598 9.74 21.59 9.06
C ASP A 598 8.83 21.55 7.81
N LEU A 599 9.13 20.66 6.86
CA LEU A 599 8.28 20.41 5.70
C LEU A 599 6.91 19.84 6.11
N ALA A 600 6.86 18.90 7.07
CA ALA A 600 5.60 18.35 7.57
C ALA A 600 4.68 19.45 8.13
N GLN A 601 5.24 20.36 8.94
CA GLN A 601 4.50 21.50 9.46
C GLN A 601 4.06 22.46 8.35
N THR A 602 4.94 22.74 7.38
CA THR A 602 4.62 23.62 6.25
C THR A 602 3.47 23.06 5.41
N PHE A 603 3.50 21.77 5.08
CA PHE A 603 2.43 21.13 4.31
C PHE A 603 1.11 21.05 5.07
N GLU A 604 1.13 20.88 6.39
CA GLU A 604 -0.07 20.98 7.22
C GLU A 604 -0.70 22.38 7.13
N GLN A 605 0.12 23.44 7.17
CA GLN A 605 -0.34 24.82 7.01
C GLN A 605 -0.86 25.11 5.59
N LEU A 606 -0.18 24.61 4.55
CA LEU A 606 -0.64 24.73 3.16
C LEU A 606 -1.98 24.00 2.97
N ALA A 607 -2.15 22.81 3.54
CA ALA A 607 -3.41 22.07 3.46
C ALA A 607 -4.55 22.73 4.24
N ALA A 608 -4.25 23.52 5.28
CA ALA A 608 -5.23 24.28 6.02
C ALA A 608 -5.64 25.60 5.33
N SER A 609 -4.67 26.30 4.72
CA SER A 609 -4.89 27.59 4.04
C SER A 609 -5.47 27.44 2.64
N GLU A 610 -5.02 26.43 1.89
CA GLU A 610 -5.47 26.11 0.52
C GLU A 610 -5.90 24.63 0.45
N PRO A 611 -7.12 24.31 0.91
CA PRO A 611 -7.53 22.93 1.19
C PRO A 611 -7.91 22.12 -0.06
N THR A 612 -7.02 22.05 -1.06
CA THR A 612 -7.17 21.18 -2.23
C THR A 612 -6.98 19.70 -1.85
N HIS A 613 -7.48 18.80 -2.70
CA HIS A 613 -7.27 17.36 -2.52
C HIS A 613 -5.78 17.01 -2.46
N TYR A 614 -4.99 17.58 -3.38
CA TYR A 614 -3.54 17.39 -3.43
C TYR A 614 -2.85 17.83 -2.14
N ARG A 615 -3.13 19.03 -1.63
CA ARG A 615 -2.47 19.55 -0.42
C ARG A 615 -2.74 18.67 0.79
N LYS A 616 -4.00 18.30 1.01
CA LYS A 616 -4.39 17.39 2.11
C LYS A 616 -3.72 16.04 1.99
N THR A 617 -3.63 15.51 0.77
CA THR A 617 -3.01 14.22 0.50
C THR A 617 -1.50 14.24 0.73
N MET A 618 -0.79 15.26 0.25
CA MET A 618 0.66 15.39 0.47
C MET A 618 1.00 15.66 1.93
N ALA A 619 0.21 16.46 2.64
CA ALA A 619 0.38 16.68 4.08
C ALA A 619 0.28 15.36 4.87
N ASP A 620 -0.70 14.50 4.56
CA ASP A 620 -0.83 13.19 5.20
C ASP A 620 0.36 12.25 4.87
N VAL A 621 0.80 12.23 3.61
CA VAL A 621 1.98 11.44 3.18
C VAL A 621 3.25 11.88 3.93
N ILE A 622 3.51 13.18 4.01
CA ILE A 622 4.71 13.73 4.66
C ILE A 622 4.65 13.53 6.18
N ALA A 623 3.49 13.73 6.80
CA ALA A 623 3.31 13.45 8.22
C ALA A 623 3.54 11.97 8.55
N LYS A 624 3.12 11.05 7.67
CA LYS A 624 3.40 9.61 7.82
C LYS A 624 4.87 9.27 7.62
N HIS A 625 5.54 9.88 6.65
CA HIS A 625 6.98 9.75 6.46
C HIS A 625 7.72 10.18 7.74
N GLN A 626 7.39 11.35 8.31
CA GLN A 626 7.97 11.83 9.57
C GLN A 626 7.78 10.84 10.73
N ARG A 627 6.59 10.22 10.85
CA ARG A 627 6.33 9.17 11.85
C ARG A 627 7.23 7.95 11.66
N PHE A 628 7.47 7.52 10.43
CA PHE A 628 8.40 6.40 10.15
C PHE A 628 9.83 6.70 10.58
N TRP A 629 10.28 7.94 10.41
CA TRP A 629 11.61 8.40 10.85
C TRP A 629 11.73 8.59 12.37
N SER A 630 10.61 8.45 13.09
CA SER A 630 10.58 8.38 14.54
C SER A 630 10.70 6.94 15.06
N TYR A 631 10.75 5.93 14.18
CA TYR A 631 10.89 4.53 14.59
C TYR A 631 12.32 4.22 15.09
N PRO A 632 12.48 3.31 16.07
CA PRO A 632 13.78 3.03 16.70
C PRO A 632 14.89 2.59 15.74
N GLY A 633 14.58 1.92 14.63
CA GLY A 633 15.57 1.49 13.65
C GLY A 633 16.22 2.64 12.89
N TRP A 634 15.59 3.80 12.84
CA TRP A 634 16.13 4.96 12.12
C TRP A 634 17.45 5.43 12.75
N SER A 635 17.57 5.46 14.08
CA SER A 635 18.82 5.86 14.76
C SER A 635 19.97 4.90 14.46
N ASN A 636 19.67 3.60 14.32
CA ASN A 636 20.68 2.60 13.93
C ASN A 636 21.18 2.84 12.51
N VAL A 637 20.28 3.19 11.58
CA VAL A 637 20.62 3.54 10.20
C VAL A 637 21.49 4.80 10.20
N SER A 638 21.05 5.88 10.84
CA SER A 638 21.78 7.15 10.93
C SER A 638 23.21 6.96 11.46
N GLN A 639 23.36 6.27 12.60
CA GLN A 639 24.68 5.97 13.17
C GLN A 639 25.55 5.12 12.23
N THR A 640 24.97 4.11 11.58
CA THR A 640 25.71 3.22 10.67
C THR A 640 26.16 3.96 9.42
N VAL A 641 25.29 4.82 8.86
CA VAL A 641 25.60 5.69 7.72
C VAL A 641 26.76 6.63 8.06
N GLN A 642 26.71 7.32 9.21
CA GLN A 642 27.79 8.21 9.65
C GLN A 642 29.11 7.45 9.81
N THR A 643 29.07 6.24 10.37
CA THR A 643 30.26 5.41 10.61
C THR A 643 30.89 4.91 9.31
N VAL A 644 30.07 4.41 8.37
CA VAL A 644 30.54 3.68 7.18
C VAL A 644 30.83 4.62 6.01
N LEU A 645 29.95 5.61 5.78
CA LEU A 645 30.10 6.52 4.63
C LEU A 645 30.96 7.73 4.93
N GLY A 646 31.45 7.88 6.17
CA GLY A 646 32.31 8.99 6.58
C GLY A 646 31.69 10.37 6.38
N ARG A 647 30.37 10.43 6.18
CA ARG A 647 29.67 11.70 5.99
C ARG A 647 29.62 12.42 7.32
N ALA A 648 30.55 13.34 7.52
CA ALA A 648 30.20 14.63 8.10
C ALA A 648 28.97 15.17 7.34
N PRO A 649 28.03 15.87 8.00
CA PRO A 649 26.84 16.41 7.35
C PRO A 649 27.24 17.03 6.02
N ALA A 650 26.59 16.60 4.94
CA ALA A 650 26.91 17.06 3.60
C ALA A 650 27.04 18.58 3.61
N GLU A 651 28.03 19.14 2.91
CA GLU A 651 28.09 20.58 2.68
C GLU A 651 26.71 21.01 2.20
N THR A 652 26.08 21.78 3.07
CA THR A 652 24.70 22.20 2.97
C THR A 652 24.61 23.04 1.71
N GLN A 653 23.82 22.62 0.72
CA GLN A 653 23.11 23.66 -0.02
C GLN A 653 22.25 24.33 1.03
N GLN A 654 22.63 25.53 1.45
CA GLN A 654 21.89 26.28 2.46
C GLN A 654 20.41 26.15 2.12
N PRO A 655 19.56 25.67 3.06
CA PRO A 655 18.13 25.75 2.85
C PRO A 655 17.84 27.22 2.50
N GLU A 656 17.23 27.46 1.35
CA GLU A 656 16.67 28.78 1.10
C GLU A 656 15.83 29.12 2.34
N PRO A 657 16.06 30.27 2.98
CA PRO A 657 15.34 30.63 4.18
C PRO A 657 13.84 30.49 3.91
N LEU A 658 13.15 29.83 4.85
CA LEU A 658 11.70 29.81 4.87
C LEU A 658 11.26 31.28 4.81
N ASP A 659 10.42 31.58 3.83
CA ASP A 659 9.87 32.91 3.72
C ASP A 659 8.82 33.03 4.82
N ASP A 660 9.19 33.66 5.93
CA ASP A 660 8.33 33.89 7.09
C ASP A 660 7.23 34.93 6.81
N GLN A 661 7.07 35.36 5.55
CA GLN A 661 5.97 36.22 5.15
C GLN A 661 4.64 35.46 5.30
N PRO A 662 3.63 36.06 5.97
CA PRO A 662 2.31 35.45 6.05
C PRO A 662 1.77 35.20 4.64
N ILE A 663 1.19 34.01 4.42
CA ILE A 663 0.52 33.62 3.18
C ILE A 663 -0.48 34.71 2.83
N GLN A 664 -0.18 35.51 1.80
CA GLN A 664 -1.10 36.51 1.30
C GLN A 664 -2.27 35.78 0.65
N THR A 665 -3.43 35.88 1.28
CA THR A 665 -4.70 35.45 0.70
C THR A 665 -4.94 36.31 -0.55
N PRO A 666 -5.38 35.75 -1.70
CA PRO A 666 -5.69 36.58 -2.86
C PRO A 666 -6.83 37.54 -2.50
N GLU A 667 -6.54 38.84 -2.40
CA GLU A 667 -7.57 39.87 -2.27
C GLU A 667 -8.41 39.93 -3.54
N ASN A 668 -9.73 39.80 -3.34
CA ASN A 668 -10.84 40.17 -4.21
C ASN A 668 -10.51 40.67 -5.62
N ILE A 669 -10.87 39.86 -6.62
CA ILE A 669 -11.16 40.36 -7.97
C ILE A 669 -12.49 41.11 -7.89
N GLU A 670 -12.43 42.41 -7.59
CA GLU A 670 -13.50 43.34 -7.90
C GLU A 670 -13.07 44.32 -9.01
N THR A 671 -14.05 44.59 -9.88
CA THR A 671 -14.14 45.64 -10.91
C THR A 671 -13.48 45.35 -12.28
N GLY A 672 -14.13 45.60 -13.42
CA GLY A 672 -15.41 46.27 -13.64
C GLY A 672 -15.93 46.10 -15.07
N ALA A 673 -17.26 46.04 -15.18
CA ALA A 673 -17.97 46.19 -16.43
C ALA A 673 -18.00 47.68 -16.82
N SER A 674 -17.20 48.03 -17.81
CA SER A 674 -17.27 49.32 -18.51
C SER A 674 -18.26 49.20 -19.67
N THR A 675 -19.42 49.85 -19.51
CA THR A 675 -20.33 50.23 -20.60
C THR A 675 -19.67 51.31 -21.48
N GLY A 676 -19.69 51.17 -22.81
CA GLY A 676 -19.30 52.29 -23.69
C GLY A 676 -19.22 52.02 -25.19
N ARG A 677 -20.39 52.07 -25.85
CA ARG A 677 -20.69 52.23 -27.29
C ARG A 677 -20.43 51.08 -28.27
#